data_AF-D3B0K8-F1
#
_entry.id   AF-D3B0K8-F1
#
_cell.length_a   1.000
_cell.length_b   1.000
_cell.length_c   1.000
_cell.angle_alpha   90.00
_cell.angle_beta   90.00
_cell.angle_gamma   90.00
#
_symmetry.space_group_name_H-M   'P 1'
#
loop_
_entity.id
_entity.type
_entity.pdbx_description
1 polymer ?
#
loop_
_entity_poly.entity_id
_entity_poly.type
_entity_poly.pdbx_seq_one_letter_code
_entity_poly.pdbx_strand_id
1 'polypeptide(L)'
;MKHIISYLFLIILICFTTPSKSDVLLNVQVSNYGNNCTNFGPAIEMLCGVSAQNSSEATLLTLTILGSTRAVQPNDPPPITKLYFPDMVSIIFQKTTMMMNQSLNVLSFLDSPVNSKLKSISTYINGITPGFPKNILKTLKTLTLDTNSTLAFVAGDIYPNLQILSICLTDLGTLFTFTQESFPNLKQMFVVIYIILVLSMLLIIFDINRYIHCSYVSDRSIRFDSNNISIISVTDTTNNNNGYELLRGSLLTKLEVRNSILNTTNLLNSPLESFDLSKNNLVPPIPDYSSISPNLVLTNNLGISGALPDFLCSYRGLNFINTSITSVPDCVSCSWDTMKNSFPLSVAPALPYTCNALIDKTSFILKTPQQYIDITGKNLGFDISNPKVEVVVPNSLFSLTRNISWAVDLSTYTVVEMNGVFDSTMAYSAKVNNTDCKIILKSDQLLKCNLSSYLNDGLVSISLENQIQVIQLSQQYTQEYPILSSWSPIDTNGGYLILSGFFGTKDTNNQVKLNNEQCSINSKNETTIVCYLQEGIASGYQKLVIFIDLKSYETTIKVDNAVVPNDCGRDDKCNGNGVCVSEKCKCSDGFGGFYCENTIANSTIVKNETTPVVSVVSNDVQFDFNFYAIQEIDSTDNIVSELNITSWNFKNDTDGDITNFYYHLNVSSPEVITLIQHSPKERTVEFAGITSYLPPNSLKVSITINGWQFQSNLNNLRVLFNTKIEDQVDKCGDQLDSFGKDTNDDLKYIRIVKDNSVFYGSFIDRIMSDGKPTSTRNQVISTNKETGTTLIGIQVPQCYNCIIDPNFSVLLQSEPECNDGGISKQTIIIVATVVGGAVLLSLLMLLGIYLKKKRGRVYNLFTASNILGQSFLTNNNTTATPNIPCSATITNNNVQQSNNNKQKKTNQKSIHSTFSKLRHKWPIKLEGKKMADYILQGIEKETTTFKNETGVTPHLVVIYVGENTQIESYIKQKKDSCEKVGFKFTLDRFSSNIQPAQLMKKIEYHSADENVSGIIVQLPLPGHLNAHTIIQSINPLKDVDGLNSLNMAQIFLGKKAIFLPCTPDGILELLKQYNFKIEGANVVVVGRSNLVGRTIATLLSQKNLNHPSIQGGASVTLLHRFSKDIRQHLKNADLIISATGCSGLIKKDDIKEGVVLIDVGISYVDDPTKKKGYRMVGDVHPDAYSKAMAFTPVPGGLN
;
A
#
# COMPACT_ATOMS: atom_id res chain seq x y z
N MET A 1 -3.33 -20.39 -47.58
CA MET A 1 -3.55 -19.99 -46.17
C MET A 1 -4.28 -21.06 -45.35
N LYS A 2 -5.58 -21.37 -45.55
CA LYS A 2 -6.34 -22.29 -44.66
C LYS A 2 -5.66 -23.65 -44.34
N HIS A 3 -5.06 -24.34 -45.31
CA HIS A 3 -4.32 -25.59 -45.03
C HIS A 3 -3.00 -25.40 -44.27
N ILE A 4 -2.32 -24.26 -44.42
CA ILE A 4 -1.08 -23.95 -43.70
C ILE A 4 -1.42 -23.60 -42.24
N ILE A 5 -2.47 -22.83 -42.02
CA ILE A 5 -2.95 -22.44 -40.68
C ILE A 5 -3.32 -23.68 -39.85
N SER A 6 -3.96 -24.70 -40.45
CA SER A 6 -4.34 -25.93 -39.74
C SER A 6 -3.13 -26.77 -39.29
N TYR A 7 -2.04 -26.78 -40.06
CA TYR A 7 -0.78 -27.41 -39.65
C TYR A 7 -0.02 -26.59 -38.61
N LEU A 8 0.00 -25.25 -38.75
CA LEU A 8 0.60 -24.34 -37.75
C LEU A 8 -0.09 -24.49 -36.38
N PHE A 9 -1.43 -24.51 -36.36
CA PHE A 9 -2.20 -24.67 -35.13
C PHE A 9 -1.91 -26.00 -34.43
N LEU A 10 -1.71 -27.08 -35.18
CA LEU A 10 -1.37 -28.39 -34.63
C LEU A 10 0.02 -28.38 -33.99
N ILE A 11 1.01 -27.73 -34.61
CA ILE A 11 2.38 -27.60 -34.08
C ILE A 11 2.38 -26.74 -32.79
N ILE A 12 1.62 -25.65 -32.77
CA ILE A 12 1.53 -24.73 -31.61
C ILE A 12 0.86 -25.40 -30.41
N LEU A 13 -0.18 -26.22 -30.62
CA LEU A 13 -0.90 -26.90 -29.53
C LEU A 13 -0.06 -27.99 -28.83
N ILE A 14 0.84 -28.65 -29.56
CA ILE A 14 1.58 -29.83 -29.07
C ILE A 14 2.67 -29.46 -28.05
N CYS A 15 3.13 -28.20 -28.01
CA CYS A 15 4.11 -27.74 -27.03
C CYS A 15 3.54 -27.54 -25.60
N PHE A 16 2.22 -27.59 -25.39
CA PHE A 16 1.57 -27.28 -24.11
C PHE A 16 0.68 -28.43 -23.59
N THR A 17 1.19 -29.29 -22.68
CA THR A 17 0.34 -30.05 -21.71
C THR A 17 1.11 -30.62 -20.50
N THR A 18 0.50 -30.49 -19.31
CA THR A 18 0.88 -31.18 -18.06
C THR A 18 -0.38 -31.72 -17.35
N PRO A 19 -0.40 -33.00 -16.92
CA PRO A 19 -0.73 -33.29 -15.51
C PRO A 19 -0.03 -34.57 -14.95
N SER A 20 -0.58 -35.18 -13.89
CA SER A 20 0.12 -35.88 -12.78
C SER A 20 -0.02 -37.42 -12.67
N LYS A 21 1.05 -38.06 -12.13
CA LYS A 21 1.18 -39.35 -11.38
C LYS A 21 0.10 -40.46 -11.51
N SER A 22 0.49 -41.62 -12.07
CA SER A 22 0.66 -42.92 -11.33
C SER A 22 1.21 -44.06 -12.23
N ASP A 23 1.79 -45.10 -11.62
CA ASP A 23 2.47 -46.29 -12.19
C ASP A 23 1.54 -47.29 -12.93
N VAL A 24 1.95 -48.22 -13.84
CA VAL A 24 3.26 -48.61 -14.43
C VAL A 24 3.07 -49.38 -15.77
N LEU A 25 4.15 -49.56 -16.57
CA LEU A 25 4.24 -50.36 -17.83
C LEU A 25 3.37 -49.89 -19.02
N LEU A 26 3.72 -50.33 -20.25
CA LEU A 26 3.22 -49.78 -21.52
C LEU A 26 1.68 -49.67 -21.57
N ASN A 27 1.18 -48.44 -21.46
CA ASN A 27 -0.23 -48.13 -21.68
C ASN A 27 -0.35 -47.34 -22.99
N VAL A 28 -0.67 -48.06 -24.08
CA VAL A 28 -0.96 -47.45 -25.37
C VAL A 28 -2.35 -46.82 -25.31
N GLN A 29 -2.44 -45.53 -24.99
CA GLN A 29 -3.71 -44.80 -25.15
C GLN A 29 -3.97 -44.51 -26.63
N VAL A 30 -4.66 -45.45 -27.28
CA VAL A 30 -5.23 -45.24 -28.62
C VAL A 30 -6.44 -44.31 -28.50
N SER A 31 -6.26 -43.02 -28.76
CA SER A 31 -7.37 -42.09 -28.91
C SER A 31 -8.14 -42.40 -30.21
N ASN A 32 -9.28 -43.08 -30.06
CA ASN A 32 -10.13 -43.70 -31.08
C ASN A 32 -9.56 -44.98 -31.76
N TYR A 33 -10.31 -46.08 -31.59
CA TYR A 33 -10.17 -47.42 -32.20
C TYR A 33 -9.12 -48.41 -31.65
N GLY A 34 -9.45 -49.04 -30.51
CA GLY A 34 -9.25 -50.50 -30.28
C GLY A 34 -7.86 -51.03 -29.91
N ASN A 35 -7.81 -51.85 -28.85
CA ASN A 35 -6.60 -52.58 -28.40
C ASN A 35 -6.20 -53.68 -29.42
N ASN A 36 -5.10 -53.51 -30.17
CA ASN A 36 -4.65 -54.48 -31.18
C ASN A 36 -3.11 -54.57 -31.36
N CYS A 37 -2.34 -54.59 -30.26
CA CYS A 37 -0.92 -54.98 -30.31
C CYS A 37 -0.72 -56.36 -29.67
N THR A 38 -0.06 -57.29 -30.37
CA THR A 38 0.25 -58.63 -29.89
C THR A 38 1.76 -58.90 -29.93
N ASN A 39 2.25 -59.66 -28.95
CA ASN A 39 3.65 -60.09 -28.89
C ASN A 39 3.83 -61.29 -29.82
N PHE A 40 4.75 -61.20 -30.79
CA PHE A 40 4.83 -62.15 -31.91
C PHE A 40 6.25 -62.70 -32.11
N GLY A 41 6.83 -63.32 -31.08
CA GLY A 41 8.07 -64.07 -31.24
C GLY A 41 8.76 -64.47 -29.93
N PRO A 42 9.83 -65.29 -30.01
CA PRO A 42 10.69 -65.64 -28.88
C PRO A 42 11.69 -64.51 -28.52
N ALA A 43 11.79 -63.46 -29.35
CA ALA A 43 12.47 -62.20 -29.04
C ALA A 43 11.43 -61.08 -28.90
N ILE A 44 11.70 -60.06 -28.08
CA ILE A 44 10.74 -59.04 -27.65
C ILE A 44 10.37 -58.11 -28.82
N GLU A 45 9.31 -58.49 -29.52
CA GLU A 45 8.88 -57.92 -30.80
C GLU A 45 7.35 -57.73 -30.80
N MET A 46 6.88 -56.48 -30.89
CA MET A 46 5.45 -56.16 -30.89
C MET A 46 4.93 -55.85 -32.30
N LEU A 47 3.92 -56.61 -32.72
CA LEU A 47 3.14 -56.34 -33.92
C LEU A 47 1.87 -55.57 -33.54
N CYS A 48 1.70 -54.35 -34.06
CA CYS A 48 0.53 -53.53 -33.82
C CYS A 48 -0.31 -53.42 -35.11
N GLY A 49 -1.49 -54.03 -35.10
CA GLY A 49 -2.45 -53.99 -36.20
C GLY A 49 -3.49 -52.89 -35.98
N VAL A 50 -3.91 -52.22 -37.06
CA VAL A 50 -5.05 -51.29 -37.03
C VAL A 50 -6.21 -51.90 -37.80
N SER A 51 -7.26 -52.37 -37.10
CA SER A 51 -8.45 -52.91 -37.77
C SER A 51 -9.41 -51.78 -38.15
N ALA A 52 -9.30 -51.29 -39.39
CA ALA A 52 -10.27 -50.34 -39.93
C ALA A 52 -11.61 -51.03 -40.25
N GLN A 53 -12.58 -50.96 -39.33
CA GLN A 53 -13.98 -51.22 -39.67
C GLN A 53 -14.63 -49.94 -40.23
N ASN A 54 -14.93 -49.98 -41.53
CA ASN A 54 -15.79 -49.06 -42.28
C ASN A 54 -15.45 -47.56 -42.24
N SER A 55 -14.56 -47.12 -43.14
CA SER A 55 -14.73 -45.83 -43.85
C SER A 55 -13.86 -45.79 -45.11
N SER A 56 -14.43 -45.41 -46.25
CA SER A 56 -13.79 -45.42 -47.57
C SER A 56 -13.07 -44.12 -47.95
N GLU A 57 -12.60 -43.36 -46.96
CA GLU A 57 -11.80 -42.14 -47.16
C GLU A 57 -10.56 -42.16 -46.26
N ALA A 58 -9.45 -41.64 -46.77
CA ALA A 58 -8.11 -41.88 -46.23
C ALA A 58 -7.87 -41.24 -44.84
N THR A 59 -8.06 -42.01 -43.78
CA THR A 59 -7.71 -41.62 -42.42
C THR A 59 -6.21 -41.72 -42.17
N LEU A 60 -5.61 -40.59 -41.77
CA LEU A 60 -4.20 -40.50 -41.39
C LEU A 60 -3.97 -41.19 -40.05
N LEU A 61 -3.76 -42.51 -40.08
CA LEU A 61 -3.44 -43.28 -38.88
C LEU A 61 -2.17 -42.72 -38.22
N THR A 62 -2.35 -42.24 -36.99
CA THR A 62 -1.34 -41.56 -36.19
C THR A 62 -1.31 -42.22 -34.81
N LEU A 63 -0.12 -42.63 -34.37
CA LEU A 63 0.09 -43.27 -33.07
C LEU A 63 0.94 -42.35 -32.20
N THR A 64 0.48 -42.13 -30.97
CA THR A 64 1.19 -41.40 -29.91
C THR A 64 1.71 -42.39 -28.88
N ILE A 65 3.01 -42.32 -28.57
CA ILE A 65 3.68 -43.16 -27.56
C ILE A 65 4.16 -42.27 -26.42
N LEU A 66 3.70 -42.53 -25.19
CA LEU A 66 4.04 -41.79 -23.96
C LEU A 66 4.96 -42.63 -23.06
N GLY A 67 6.00 -42.04 -22.48
CA GLY A 67 6.96 -42.72 -21.59
C GLY A 67 6.81 -42.40 -20.10
N SER A 68 7.24 -43.31 -19.23
CA SER A 68 7.26 -43.17 -17.76
C SER A 68 8.69 -43.10 -17.20
N THR A 69 8.84 -42.55 -15.99
CA THR A 69 10.12 -42.12 -15.39
C THR A 69 10.74 -43.10 -14.37
N ARG A 70 10.24 -44.32 -14.25
CA ARG A 70 10.69 -45.26 -13.21
C ARG A 70 11.87 -46.13 -13.67
N ALA A 71 12.87 -46.29 -12.79
CA ALA A 71 14.03 -47.13 -13.05
C ALA A 71 13.67 -48.63 -13.08
N VAL A 72 14.20 -49.35 -14.06
CA VAL A 72 13.93 -50.77 -14.34
C VAL A 72 14.27 -51.64 -13.12
N GLN A 73 13.31 -52.46 -12.70
CA GLN A 73 13.45 -53.42 -11.60
C GLN A 73 13.84 -54.82 -12.11
N PRO A 74 14.43 -55.69 -11.28
CA PRO A 74 14.86 -57.04 -11.69
C PRO A 74 13.74 -57.96 -12.21
N ASN A 75 12.48 -57.63 -11.95
CA ASN A 75 11.30 -58.40 -12.37
C ASN A 75 10.49 -57.70 -13.49
N ASP A 76 10.98 -56.57 -14.02
CA ASP A 76 10.32 -55.91 -15.15
C ASP A 76 10.47 -56.76 -16.43
N PRO A 77 9.46 -56.78 -17.32
CA PRO A 77 9.56 -57.50 -18.57
C PRO A 77 10.67 -56.90 -19.45
N PRO A 78 11.39 -57.73 -20.23
CA PRO A 78 12.52 -57.27 -21.03
C PRO A 78 12.12 -56.15 -22.02
N PRO A 79 13.02 -55.19 -22.28
CA PRO A 79 12.71 -54.00 -23.07
C PRO A 79 12.34 -54.34 -24.52
N ILE A 80 11.41 -53.56 -25.09
CA ILE A 80 11.02 -53.67 -26.50
C ILE A 80 12.22 -53.35 -27.39
N THR A 81 12.47 -54.19 -28.40
CA THR A 81 13.57 -54.01 -29.35
C THR A 81 13.14 -53.64 -30.77
N LYS A 82 11.89 -53.93 -31.16
CA LYS A 82 11.31 -53.52 -32.46
C LYS A 82 9.80 -53.30 -32.36
N LEU A 83 9.29 -52.45 -33.25
CA LEU A 83 7.88 -52.13 -33.45
C LEU A 83 7.49 -52.33 -34.92
N TYR A 84 6.42 -53.09 -35.17
CA TYR A 84 5.92 -53.38 -36.51
C TYR A 84 4.54 -52.74 -36.74
N PHE A 85 4.44 -51.96 -37.81
CA PHE A 85 3.29 -51.12 -38.18
C PHE A 85 3.02 -51.21 -39.72
N PRO A 86 2.44 -52.32 -40.21
CA PRO A 86 2.29 -52.59 -41.65
C PRO A 86 1.43 -51.59 -42.42
N ASP A 87 0.52 -50.88 -41.74
CA ASP A 87 -0.48 -49.99 -42.35
C ASP A 87 -0.33 -48.51 -41.98
N MET A 88 0.64 -48.17 -41.13
CA MET A 88 0.84 -46.79 -40.65
C MET A 88 1.50 -45.90 -41.70
N VAL A 89 1.06 -44.64 -41.77
CA VAL A 89 1.60 -43.62 -42.69
C VAL A 89 2.34 -42.50 -41.94
N SER A 90 1.96 -42.20 -40.70
CA SER A 90 2.53 -41.14 -39.87
C SER A 90 2.68 -41.59 -38.41
N ILE A 91 3.82 -41.32 -37.76
CA ILE A 91 4.04 -41.60 -36.32
C ILE A 91 4.52 -40.34 -35.61
N ILE A 92 4.02 -40.12 -34.38
CA ILE A 92 4.41 -39.01 -33.52
C ILE A 92 4.84 -39.55 -32.14
N PHE A 93 6.09 -39.32 -31.76
CA PHE A 93 6.58 -39.62 -30.41
C PHE A 93 6.46 -38.40 -29.51
N GLN A 94 5.65 -38.48 -28.44
CA GLN A 94 5.45 -37.40 -27.49
C GLN A 94 5.99 -37.78 -26.11
N LYS A 95 6.87 -36.94 -25.54
CA LYS A 95 7.21 -36.93 -24.11
C LYS A 95 7.75 -38.26 -23.56
N THR A 96 9.05 -38.49 -23.77
CA THR A 96 9.84 -39.48 -23.01
C THR A 96 10.93 -38.77 -22.21
N THR A 97 10.93 -38.96 -20.89
CA THR A 97 12.04 -38.56 -20.01
C THR A 97 12.85 -39.80 -19.66
N MET A 98 13.66 -40.26 -20.63
CA MET A 98 14.57 -41.39 -20.44
C MET A 98 15.96 -40.89 -20.09
N MET A 99 16.53 -41.45 -19.02
CA MET A 99 17.96 -41.39 -18.73
C MET A 99 18.42 -42.81 -18.39
N MET A 100 19.61 -43.16 -18.91
CA MET A 100 20.37 -44.39 -18.65
C MET A 100 19.88 -45.70 -19.30
N ASN A 101 19.83 -45.70 -20.64
CA ASN A 101 20.86 -46.44 -21.37
C ASN A 101 21.24 -45.68 -22.66
N GLN A 102 22.51 -45.28 -22.80
CA GLN A 102 22.97 -44.41 -23.91
C GLN A 102 23.00 -45.09 -25.29
N SER A 103 22.66 -46.39 -25.37
CA SER A 103 22.74 -47.18 -26.59
C SER A 103 21.40 -47.45 -27.31
N LEU A 104 20.26 -46.95 -26.79
CA LEU A 104 18.92 -47.27 -27.31
C LEU A 104 18.26 -46.05 -27.96
N ASN A 105 18.29 -46.00 -29.30
CA ASN A 105 17.59 -44.98 -30.08
C ASN A 105 16.14 -45.43 -30.39
N VAL A 106 15.14 -44.65 -29.97
CA VAL A 106 13.72 -44.94 -30.19
C VAL A 106 13.34 -45.06 -31.69
N LEU A 107 14.01 -44.31 -32.57
CA LEU A 107 13.82 -44.42 -34.02
C LEU A 107 14.31 -45.76 -34.59
N SER A 108 15.29 -46.41 -33.95
CA SER A 108 15.79 -47.72 -34.38
C SER A 108 14.76 -48.84 -34.21
N PHE A 109 13.81 -48.70 -33.28
CA PHE A 109 12.70 -49.66 -33.13
C PHE A 109 11.81 -49.72 -34.37
N LEU A 110 11.81 -48.67 -35.19
CA LEU A 110 11.07 -48.65 -36.46
C LEU A 110 11.85 -49.29 -37.61
N ASP A 111 13.11 -49.74 -37.45
CA ASP A 111 13.93 -50.23 -38.55
C ASP A 111 13.53 -51.64 -39.01
N SER A 112 12.45 -51.70 -39.79
CA SER A 112 11.82 -52.92 -40.26
C SER A 112 11.25 -52.75 -41.67
N PRO A 113 11.42 -53.73 -42.59
CA PRO A 113 10.77 -53.73 -43.90
C PRO A 113 9.24 -53.66 -43.85
N VAL A 114 8.63 -54.10 -42.74
CA VAL A 114 7.18 -54.07 -42.53
C VAL A 114 6.66 -52.63 -42.45
N ASN A 115 7.48 -51.69 -41.95
CA ASN A 115 7.10 -50.30 -41.74
C ASN A 115 7.16 -49.44 -43.04
N SER A 116 7.22 -50.09 -44.21
CA SER A 116 7.42 -49.48 -45.53
C SER A 116 6.32 -48.52 -46.01
N LYS A 117 5.17 -48.44 -45.32
CA LYS A 117 4.14 -47.42 -45.61
C LYS A 117 4.36 -46.10 -44.89
N LEU A 118 5.28 -46.02 -43.91
CA LEU A 118 5.61 -44.78 -43.21
C LEU A 118 6.21 -43.73 -44.16
N LYS A 119 5.58 -42.56 -44.17
CA LYS A 119 5.97 -41.38 -44.96
C LYS A 119 6.25 -40.16 -44.08
N SER A 120 5.81 -40.17 -42.83
CA SER A 120 5.98 -39.04 -41.89
C SER A 120 6.41 -39.53 -40.51
N ILE A 121 7.44 -38.90 -39.93
CA ILE A 121 7.89 -39.14 -38.55
C ILE A 121 8.05 -37.80 -37.84
N SER A 122 7.56 -37.70 -36.60
CA SER A 122 7.79 -36.54 -35.72
C SER A 122 8.23 -37.00 -34.33
N THR A 123 9.29 -36.39 -33.79
CA THR A 123 9.84 -36.73 -32.46
C THR A 123 9.98 -35.49 -31.58
N TYR A 124 9.42 -35.54 -30.37
CA TYR A 124 9.58 -34.54 -29.32
C TYR A 124 10.32 -35.16 -28.11
N ILE A 125 11.62 -35.45 -28.28
CA ILE A 125 12.45 -36.24 -27.34
C ILE A 125 13.83 -35.57 -27.16
N ASN A 126 14.24 -35.34 -25.91
CA ASN A 126 15.60 -34.90 -25.59
C ASN A 126 16.63 -36.03 -25.71
N GLY A 127 17.76 -35.76 -26.38
CA GLY A 127 18.96 -36.60 -26.32
C GLY A 127 19.03 -37.80 -27.28
N ILE A 128 18.63 -37.62 -28.55
CA ILE A 128 18.74 -38.68 -29.57
C ILE A 128 20.20 -38.77 -30.08
N THR A 129 20.92 -39.85 -29.74
CA THR A 129 22.15 -40.25 -30.46
C THR A 129 21.79 -40.86 -31.82
N PRO A 130 22.41 -40.43 -32.93
CA PRO A 130 21.89 -40.69 -34.26
C PRO A 130 22.03 -42.16 -34.68
N GLY A 131 20.94 -42.70 -35.21
CA GLY A 131 20.78 -44.08 -35.66
C GLY A 131 19.45 -44.22 -36.39
N PHE A 132 19.36 -43.67 -37.60
CA PHE A 132 18.12 -43.65 -38.37
C PHE A 132 17.77 -45.04 -38.92
N PRO A 133 16.46 -45.41 -38.94
CA PRO A 133 16.00 -46.70 -39.46
C PRO A 133 16.21 -46.78 -40.98
N LYS A 134 17.19 -47.57 -41.42
CA LYS A 134 17.64 -47.63 -42.82
C LYS A 134 16.54 -48.08 -43.79
N ASN A 135 15.61 -48.91 -43.33
CA ASN A 135 14.51 -49.40 -44.15
C ASN A 135 13.46 -48.33 -44.49
N ILE A 136 13.33 -47.25 -43.68
CA ILE A 136 12.32 -46.20 -43.87
C ILE A 136 12.88 -44.97 -44.62
N LEU A 137 14.20 -44.79 -44.68
CA LEU A 137 14.86 -43.67 -45.37
C LEU A 137 14.38 -43.47 -46.83
N LYS A 138 14.00 -44.55 -47.51
CA LYS A 138 13.50 -44.51 -48.91
C LYS A 138 12.02 -44.13 -49.05
N THR A 139 11.23 -44.15 -47.98
CA THR A 139 9.77 -43.88 -48.03
C THR A 139 9.36 -42.60 -47.30
N LEU A 140 10.22 -42.12 -46.40
CA LEU A 140 10.06 -40.89 -45.64
C LEU A 140 9.99 -39.65 -46.57
N LYS A 141 8.93 -38.85 -46.41
CA LYS A 141 8.70 -37.57 -47.09
C LYS A 141 8.75 -36.36 -46.16
N THR A 142 8.31 -36.54 -44.92
CA THR A 142 8.28 -35.52 -43.86
C THR A 142 9.02 -36.02 -42.63
N LEU A 143 9.91 -35.18 -42.08
CA LEU A 143 10.62 -35.44 -40.83
C LEU A 143 10.57 -34.20 -39.93
N THR A 144 10.16 -34.38 -38.68
CA THR A 144 10.17 -33.33 -37.65
C THR A 144 11.00 -33.79 -36.45
N LEU A 145 12.01 -33.00 -36.08
CA LEU A 145 12.94 -33.26 -34.98
C LEU A 145 12.88 -32.14 -33.95
N ASP A 146 13.07 -32.47 -32.68
CA ASP A 146 13.20 -31.53 -31.55
C ASP A 146 14.50 -31.84 -30.82
N THR A 147 15.35 -30.84 -30.58
CA THR A 147 16.77 -31.09 -30.22
C THR A 147 17.35 -30.12 -29.19
N ASN A 148 18.03 -30.74 -28.21
CA ASN A 148 18.89 -30.15 -27.18
C ASN A 148 20.35 -30.64 -27.27
N SER A 149 20.71 -31.32 -28.37
CA SER A 149 22.02 -31.95 -28.54
C SER A 149 22.39 -32.01 -30.02
N THR A 150 23.68 -31.92 -30.32
CA THR A 150 24.25 -31.88 -31.68
C THR A 150 23.67 -32.96 -32.61
N LEU A 151 22.83 -32.57 -33.57
CA LEU A 151 22.56 -33.39 -34.76
C LEU A 151 23.80 -33.35 -35.66
N ALA A 152 24.77 -34.20 -35.33
CA ALA A 152 25.59 -34.79 -36.37
C ALA A 152 24.67 -35.73 -37.18
N PHE A 153 24.05 -35.21 -38.25
CA PHE A 153 23.59 -36.09 -39.31
C PHE A 153 24.80 -36.92 -39.74
N VAL A 154 24.72 -38.24 -39.57
CA VAL A 154 25.88 -39.11 -39.78
C VAL A 154 26.30 -38.98 -41.25
N ALA A 155 27.50 -38.45 -41.46
CA ALA A 155 28.02 -38.17 -42.79
C ALA A 155 28.03 -39.45 -43.63
N GLY A 156 27.19 -39.49 -44.66
CA GLY A 156 27.08 -40.62 -45.60
C GLY A 156 25.67 -41.18 -45.83
N ASP A 157 24.70 -40.93 -44.94
CA ASP A 157 23.32 -41.37 -45.18
C ASP A 157 22.58 -40.44 -46.17
N ILE A 158 21.82 -41.04 -47.10
CA ILE A 158 21.04 -40.35 -48.14
C ILE A 158 19.55 -40.55 -47.89
N TYR A 159 18.79 -39.45 -47.92
CA TYR A 159 17.34 -39.35 -47.72
C TYR A 159 16.66 -39.02 -49.06
N PRO A 160 16.56 -39.98 -50.00
CA PRO A 160 16.27 -39.69 -51.41
C PRO A 160 14.86 -39.15 -51.67
N ASN A 161 13.90 -39.37 -50.75
CA ASN A 161 12.50 -38.98 -50.94
C ASN A 161 12.00 -37.96 -49.91
N LEU A 162 12.88 -37.45 -49.03
CA LEU A 162 12.52 -36.43 -48.06
C LEU A 162 12.27 -35.10 -48.78
N GLN A 163 11.07 -34.53 -48.60
CA GLN A 163 10.63 -33.30 -49.25
C GLN A 163 10.51 -32.13 -48.27
N ILE A 164 10.20 -32.42 -47.01
CA ILE A 164 10.04 -31.44 -45.93
C ILE A 164 10.82 -31.90 -44.70
N LEU A 165 11.66 -31.01 -44.17
CA LEU A 165 12.37 -31.18 -42.91
C LEU A 165 11.97 -30.05 -41.95
N SER A 166 11.66 -30.39 -40.71
CA SER A 166 11.35 -29.43 -39.64
C SER A 166 12.23 -29.71 -38.42
N ILE A 167 12.84 -28.67 -37.87
CA ILE A 167 13.77 -28.78 -36.74
C ILE A 167 13.37 -27.75 -35.67
N CYS A 168 13.12 -28.22 -34.46
CA CYS A 168 12.95 -27.41 -33.27
C CYS A 168 14.26 -27.40 -32.45
N LEU A 169 14.72 -26.20 -32.10
CA LEU A 169 15.92 -25.95 -31.32
C LEU A 169 15.52 -25.37 -29.97
N THR A 170 15.92 -26.04 -28.89
CA THR A 170 15.60 -25.63 -27.50
C THR A 170 16.81 -25.09 -26.72
N ASP A 171 18.01 -25.18 -27.30
CA ASP A 171 19.25 -24.53 -26.83
C ASP A 171 19.90 -23.77 -28.00
N LEU A 172 20.54 -22.64 -27.70
CA LEU A 172 21.20 -21.75 -28.66
C LEU A 172 22.62 -22.23 -29.02
N GLY A 173 23.24 -23.14 -28.25
CA GLY A 173 24.65 -23.53 -28.43
C GLY A 173 24.95 -24.58 -29.51
N THR A 174 23.97 -25.06 -30.28
CA THR A 174 24.15 -26.19 -31.22
C THR A 174 24.54 -25.77 -32.64
N LEU A 175 25.58 -26.43 -33.18
CA LEU A 175 26.10 -26.25 -34.54
C LEU A 175 25.55 -27.34 -35.47
N PHE A 176 25.05 -26.96 -36.66
CA PHE A 176 24.40 -27.87 -37.62
C PHE A 176 24.98 -27.72 -39.03
N THR A 177 25.49 -28.81 -39.59
CA THR A 177 26.02 -28.84 -40.96
C THR A 177 25.12 -29.69 -41.87
N PHE A 178 24.68 -29.12 -42.99
CA PHE A 178 23.89 -29.82 -44.01
C PHE A 178 24.70 -29.95 -45.31
N THR A 179 24.76 -31.16 -45.86
CA THR A 179 25.36 -31.44 -47.17
C THR A 179 24.26 -31.83 -48.16
N GLN A 180 24.33 -31.29 -49.39
CA GLN A 180 23.31 -31.56 -50.42
C GLN A 180 23.22 -33.06 -50.78
N GLU A 181 24.34 -33.79 -50.68
CA GLU A 181 24.42 -35.23 -50.95
C GLU A 181 23.45 -36.06 -50.09
N SER A 182 23.18 -35.63 -48.85
CA SER A 182 22.25 -36.31 -47.95
C SER A 182 20.77 -36.05 -48.28
N PHE A 183 20.41 -34.96 -48.96
CA PHE A 183 19.01 -34.51 -49.10
C PHE A 183 18.66 -34.06 -50.53
N PRO A 184 18.77 -34.92 -51.55
CA PRO A 184 18.71 -34.52 -52.96
C PRO A 184 17.34 -34.03 -53.46
N ASN A 185 16.25 -34.29 -52.74
CA ASN A 185 14.88 -33.92 -53.13
C ASN A 185 14.16 -33.04 -52.08
N LEU A 186 14.90 -32.47 -51.12
CA LEU A 186 14.34 -31.57 -50.11
C LEU A 186 13.87 -30.27 -50.77
N LYS A 187 12.63 -29.86 -50.50
CA LYS A 187 12.01 -28.65 -51.06
C LYS A 187 11.83 -27.54 -50.03
N GLN A 188 11.61 -27.90 -48.77
CA GLN A 188 11.34 -26.96 -47.68
C GLN A 188 12.05 -27.41 -46.42
N MET A 189 12.66 -26.45 -45.73
CA MET A 189 13.22 -26.63 -44.39
C MET A 189 12.65 -25.57 -43.46
N PHE A 190 12.13 -26.01 -42.32
CA PHE A 190 11.65 -25.15 -41.26
C PHE A 190 12.60 -25.25 -40.08
N VAL A 191 13.07 -24.10 -39.57
CA VAL A 191 13.83 -24.03 -38.32
C VAL A 191 13.04 -23.18 -37.35
N VAL A 192 12.68 -23.80 -36.22
CA VAL A 192 11.97 -23.17 -35.09
C VAL A 192 12.95 -23.08 -33.93
N ILE A 193 13.11 -21.90 -33.35
CA ILE A 193 13.91 -21.69 -32.14
C ILE A 193 12.94 -21.37 -30.99
N TYR A 194 12.97 -22.21 -29.95
CA TYR A 194 12.12 -22.11 -28.76
C TYR A 194 12.96 -21.68 -27.55
N ILE A 195 12.69 -20.49 -27.01
CA ILE A 195 13.47 -19.93 -25.89
C ILE A 195 12.67 -20.08 -24.60
N ILE A 196 13.01 -21.11 -23.81
CA ILE A 196 12.30 -21.52 -22.58
C ILE A 196 12.13 -20.38 -21.57
N LEU A 197 13.11 -19.47 -21.47
CA LEU A 197 13.12 -18.35 -20.53
C LEU A 197 12.06 -17.26 -20.79
N VAL A 198 11.47 -17.18 -21.98
CA VAL A 198 10.61 -16.03 -22.38
C VAL A 198 9.32 -16.40 -23.12
N LEU A 199 8.95 -17.70 -23.18
CA LEU A 199 7.68 -18.19 -23.76
C LEU A 199 7.40 -17.74 -25.21
N SER A 200 8.45 -17.63 -26.02
CA SER A 200 8.44 -17.05 -27.36
C SER A 200 9.09 -17.98 -28.41
N MET A 201 8.63 -17.90 -29.67
CA MET A 201 9.13 -18.74 -30.77
C MET A 201 9.56 -17.89 -31.98
N LEU A 202 10.75 -18.17 -32.52
CA LEU A 202 11.22 -17.63 -33.79
C LEU A 202 11.13 -18.71 -34.88
N LEU A 203 10.45 -18.40 -35.99
CA LEU A 203 10.32 -19.28 -37.17
C LEU A 203 11.08 -18.68 -38.36
N ILE A 204 12.00 -19.46 -38.94
CA ILE A 204 12.75 -19.08 -40.14
C ILE A 204 12.37 -20.03 -41.29
N ILE A 205 12.03 -19.46 -42.44
CA ILE A 205 11.59 -20.21 -43.64
C ILE A 205 12.57 -19.97 -44.79
N PHE A 206 13.08 -21.07 -45.34
CA PHE A 206 14.02 -21.08 -46.46
C PHE A 206 13.36 -21.64 -47.72
N ASP A 207 13.57 -20.99 -48.88
CA ASP A 207 13.40 -21.65 -50.18
C ASP A 207 14.74 -22.33 -50.47
N ILE A 208 14.76 -23.66 -50.47
CA ILE A 208 16.00 -24.39 -50.68
C ILE A 208 15.93 -25.09 -52.03
N ASN A 209 16.56 -24.45 -53.01
CA ASN A 209 16.95 -25.15 -54.23
C ASN A 209 18.38 -25.73 -54.13
N ARG A 210 19.30 -25.17 -53.31
CA ARG A 210 20.67 -25.69 -53.04
C ARG A 210 21.24 -25.28 -51.66
N TYR A 211 22.36 -25.93 -51.28
CA TYR A 211 23.23 -25.80 -50.08
C TYR A 211 22.91 -24.72 -49.01
N ILE A 212 22.89 -25.14 -47.74
CA ILE A 212 22.96 -24.27 -46.56
C ILE A 212 24.04 -24.76 -45.59
N HIS A 213 24.98 -23.88 -45.21
CA HIS A 213 25.90 -24.11 -44.10
C HIS A 213 25.65 -23.05 -43.00
N CYS A 214 24.84 -23.40 -42.01
CA CYS A 214 24.52 -22.52 -40.88
C CYS A 214 25.60 -22.67 -39.80
N SER A 215 26.50 -21.69 -39.68
CA SER A 215 27.79 -21.91 -39.00
C SER A 215 27.80 -21.55 -37.51
N TYR A 216 26.87 -20.73 -37.04
CA TYR A 216 26.87 -20.27 -35.65
C TYR A 216 25.52 -19.67 -35.22
N VAL A 217 25.07 -20.04 -34.02
CA VAL A 217 24.08 -19.34 -33.22
C VAL A 217 24.71 -19.10 -31.84
N SER A 218 24.77 -17.86 -31.39
CA SER A 218 25.01 -17.49 -29.98
C SER A 218 24.56 -16.05 -29.76
N ASP A 219 24.24 -15.68 -28.52
CA ASP A 219 23.96 -14.29 -28.11
C ASP A 219 23.06 -13.51 -29.07
N ARG A 220 21.89 -14.08 -29.40
CA ARG A 220 20.88 -13.47 -30.29
C ARG A 220 21.38 -13.16 -31.71
N SER A 221 22.46 -13.80 -32.15
CA SER A 221 23.03 -13.68 -33.49
C SER A 221 22.89 -14.96 -34.31
N ILE A 222 22.70 -14.82 -35.63
CA ILE A 222 22.67 -15.93 -36.60
C ILE A 222 23.63 -15.63 -37.75
N ARG A 223 24.49 -16.59 -38.11
CA ARG A 223 25.40 -16.51 -39.27
C ARG A 223 25.06 -17.55 -40.35
N PHE A 224 24.70 -17.05 -41.52
CA PHE A 224 24.64 -17.81 -42.77
C PHE A 224 25.93 -17.62 -43.58
N ASP A 225 26.54 -18.72 -43.97
CA ASP A 225 27.69 -18.74 -44.88
C ASP A 225 27.41 -19.82 -45.93
N SER A 226 27.14 -19.45 -47.18
CA SER A 226 26.82 -20.42 -48.23
C SER A 226 26.90 -19.80 -49.62
N ASN A 227 27.13 -20.63 -50.63
CA ASN A 227 27.07 -20.26 -52.03
C ASN A 227 25.60 -20.17 -52.50
N ASN A 228 25.05 -18.94 -52.52
CA ASN A 228 23.72 -18.56 -53.06
C ASN A 228 22.47 -19.07 -52.29
N ILE A 229 22.24 -18.61 -51.05
CA ILE A 229 20.95 -18.76 -50.36
C ILE A 229 20.00 -17.58 -50.67
N SER A 230 18.73 -17.88 -50.94
CA SER A 230 17.62 -16.92 -50.90
C SER A 230 16.78 -17.11 -49.63
N ILE A 231 16.80 -16.12 -48.72
CA ILE A 231 15.96 -16.10 -47.52
C ILE A 231 14.55 -15.61 -47.91
N ILE A 232 13.49 -16.37 -47.59
CA ILE A 232 12.10 -15.95 -47.88
C ILE A 232 11.59 -15.03 -46.76
N SER A 233 11.63 -15.49 -45.52
CA SER A 233 11.02 -14.79 -44.38
C SER A 233 11.56 -15.23 -43.02
N VAL A 234 11.64 -14.27 -42.10
CA VAL A 234 11.90 -14.47 -40.67
C VAL A 234 10.67 -13.97 -39.90
N THR A 235 10.07 -14.82 -39.07
CA THR A 235 8.82 -14.51 -38.36
C THR A 235 8.99 -14.73 -36.85
N ASP A 236 8.83 -13.68 -36.05
CA ASP A 236 8.76 -13.79 -34.59
C ASP A 236 7.30 -13.99 -34.16
N THR A 237 7.05 -14.88 -33.20
CA THR A 237 5.73 -15.24 -32.70
C THR A 237 5.71 -15.32 -31.18
N THR A 238 5.11 -14.29 -30.56
CA THR A 238 4.80 -14.23 -29.14
C THR A 238 3.35 -14.64 -28.89
N ASN A 239 3.15 -15.68 -28.06
CA ASN A 239 1.81 -16.20 -27.77
C ASN A 239 1.17 -15.43 -26.59
N ASN A 240 0.56 -14.29 -26.91
CA ASN A 240 -0.22 -13.49 -25.95
C ASN A 240 -1.55 -14.17 -25.58
N ASN A 241 -1.52 -15.12 -24.65
CA ASN A 241 -2.72 -15.67 -23.99
C ASN A 241 -2.75 -15.48 -22.46
N ASN A 242 -1.66 -14.99 -21.84
CA ASN A 242 -1.57 -14.78 -20.40
C ASN A 242 -1.08 -13.34 -20.09
N GLY A 243 -1.96 -12.34 -20.19
CA GLY A 243 -2.01 -11.08 -19.42
C GLY A 243 -0.76 -10.23 -19.07
N TYR A 244 0.44 -10.54 -19.55
CA TYR A 244 1.67 -9.82 -19.21
C TYR A 244 2.26 -9.17 -20.47
N GLU A 245 2.30 -7.84 -20.52
CA GLU A 245 3.05 -7.11 -21.55
C GLU A 245 4.56 -7.22 -21.28
N LEU A 246 5.19 -8.24 -21.88
CA LEU A 246 6.65 -8.40 -21.89
C LEU A 246 7.21 -7.98 -23.25
N LEU A 247 7.88 -6.81 -23.25
CA LEU A 247 8.89 -6.35 -24.20
C LEU A 247 8.60 -6.56 -25.70
N ARG A 248 8.17 -5.49 -26.39
CA ARG A 248 8.29 -5.38 -27.86
C ARG A 248 9.77 -5.26 -28.27
N GLY A 249 10.45 -6.39 -28.42
CA GLY A 249 11.79 -6.47 -29.01
C GLY A 249 12.04 -7.87 -29.55
N SER A 250 12.61 -7.99 -30.75
CA SER A 250 12.91 -9.28 -31.35
C SER A 250 14.03 -10.01 -30.61
N LEU A 251 13.90 -11.33 -30.54
CA LEU A 251 14.91 -12.18 -29.90
C LEU A 251 16.18 -12.33 -30.77
N LEU A 252 16.10 -11.97 -32.05
CA LEU A 252 17.22 -11.85 -32.97
C LEU A 252 17.69 -10.39 -32.99
N THR A 253 18.96 -10.15 -32.67
CA THR A 253 19.60 -8.82 -32.71
C THR A 253 20.59 -8.69 -33.86
N LYS A 254 21.23 -9.79 -34.29
CA LYS A 254 22.24 -9.74 -35.36
C LYS A 254 22.04 -10.82 -36.43
N LEU A 255 22.16 -10.42 -37.69
CA LEU A 255 22.15 -11.31 -38.85
C LEU A 255 23.43 -11.10 -39.67
N GLU A 256 24.20 -12.18 -39.87
CA GLU A 256 25.34 -12.20 -40.80
C GLU A 256 25.01 -13.09 -42.00
N VAL A 257 25.16 -12.58 -43.22
CA VAL A 257 25.02 -13.33 -44.48
C VAL A 257 26.31 -13.13 -45.28
N ARG A 258 27.02 -14.22 -45.57
CA ARG A 258 28.29 -14.21 -46.32
C ARG A 258 28.27 -15.18 -47.51
N ASN A 259 29.07 -14.86 -48.53
CA ASN A 259 29.20 -15.60 -49.79
C ASN A 259 27.89 -15.84 -50.59
N SER A 260 26.83 -15.08 -50.31
CA SER A 260 25.44 -15.30 -50.78
C SER A 260 24.82 -14.07 -51.47
N ILE A 261 23.70 -14.29 -52.18
CA ILE A 261 22.96 -13.26 -52.94
C ILE A 261 21.64 -12.95 -52.23
N LEU A 262 21.49 -11.72 -51.72
CA LEU A 262 20.28 -11.28 -51.01
C LEU A 262 19.32 -10.55 -51.97
N ASN A 263 18.26 -11.23 -52.43
CA ASN A 263 17.33 -10.73 -53.46
C ASN A 263 16.10 -9.97 -52.92
N THR A 264 15.94 -9.82 -51.60
CA THR A 264 14.72 -9.26 -50.97
C THR A 264 15.06 -8.22 -49.91
N THR A 265 14.18 -7.22 -49.75
CA THR A 265 14.30 -6.14 -48.75
C THR A 265 13.30 -6.28 -47.59
N ASN A 266 12.30 -7.15 -47.70
CA ASN A 266 11.26 -7.39 -46.69
C ASN A 266 11.52 -8.68 -45.90
N LEU A 267 12.64 -8.76 -45.15
CA LEU A 267 13.02 -9.98 -44.43
C LEU A 267 12.37 -10.17 -43.05
N LEU A 268 12.08 -9.08 -42.33
CA LEU A 268 11.79 -9.11 -40.88
C LEU A 268 10.61 -8.23 -40.48
N ASN A 269 9.91 -8.63 -39.42
CA ASN A 269 8.84 -7.86 -38.77
C ASN A 269 9.38 -6.86 -37.71
N SER A 270 10.71 -6.76 -37.57
CA SER A 270 11.42 -6.06 -36.49
C SER A 270 12.85 -5.73 -36.93
N PRO A 271 13.39 -4.54 -36.60
CA PRO A 271 14.74 -4.15 -37.00
C PRO A 271 15.81 -4.82 -36.14
N LEU A 272 16.91 -5.22 -36.78
CA LEU A 272 18.09 -5.81 -36.14
C LEU A 272 19.03 -4.73 -35.60
N GLU A 273 19.74 -5.02 -34.51
CA GLU A 273 20.85 -4.18 -34.02
C GLU A 273 22.01 -4.13 -35.01
N SER A 274 22.26 -5.20 -35.79
CA SER A 274 23.33 -5.25 -36.80
C SER A 274 23.03 -6.21 -37.95
N PHE A 275 23.33 -5.75 -39.18
CA PHE A 275 23.26 -6.55 -40.40
C PHE A 275 24.62 -6.58 -41.12
N ASP A 276 25.18 -7.77 -41.30
CA ASP A 276 26.50 -7.99 -41.92
C ASP A 276 26.38 -8.70 -43.26
N LEU A 277 26.74 -7.97 -44.32
CA LEU A 277 26.80 -8.39 -45.72
C LEU A 277 28.25 -8.43 -46.26
N SER A 278 29.23 -8.66 -45.39
CA SER A 278 30.63 -8.80 -45.80
C SER A 278 30.87 -10.02 -46.72
N LYS A 279 31.83 -9.87 -47.65
CA LYS A 279 32.28 -10.95 -48.57
C LYS A 279 31.18 -11.54 -49.48
N ASN A 280 30.21 -10.74 -49.96
CA ASN A 280 29.15 -11.19 -50.87
C ASN A 280 29.40 -10.85 -52.35
N ASN A 281 30.55 -10.25 -52.68
CA ASN A 281 30.92 -9.76 -54.01
C ASN A 281 29.85 -8.83 -54.65
N LEU A 282 29.26 -7.96 -53.82
CA LEU A 282 28.22 -7.02 -54.23
C LEU A 282 28.73 -5.97 -55.22
N VAL A 283 27.84 -5.50 -56.09
CA VAL A 283 28.07 -4.42 -57.06
C VAL A 283 26.98 -3.34 -56.93
N PRO A 284 27.23 -2.07 -57.31
CA PRO A 284 26.21 -1.02 -57.29
C PRO A 284 25.06 -1.27 -58.28
N PRO A 285 23.85 -0.74 -58.03
CA PRO A 285 23.46 0.05 -56.86
C PRO A 285 23.25 -0.81 -55.62
N ILE A 286 23.69 -0.31 -54.46
CA ILE A 286 23.41 -0.94 -53.16
C ILE A 286 21.93 -0.67 -52.83
N PRO A 287 21.11 -1.69 -52.49
CA PRO A 287 19.75 -1.49 -52.02
C PRO A 287 19.72 -0.77 -50.65
N ASP A 288 18.62 -0.10 -50.34
CA ASP A 288 18.43 0.43 -48.99
C ASP A 288 17.93 -0.67 -48.04
N TYR A 289 18.75 -0.98 -47.04
CA TYR A 289 18.51 -1.90 -45.94
C TYR A 289 18.20 -1.19 -44.61
N SER A 290 17.90 0.12 -44.62
CA SER A 290 17.66 0.94 -43.42
C SER A 290 16.48 0.42 -42.57
N SER A 291 15.48 -0.19 -43.22
CA SER A 291 14.36 -0.88 -42.59
C SER A 291 14.73 -2.21 -41.91
N ILE A 292 15.87 -2.82 -42.28
CA ILE A 292 16.37 -4.09 -41.74
C ILE A 292 17.28 -3.83 -40.54
N SER A 293 18.21 -2.87 -40.62
CA SER A 293 19.08 -2.49 -39.53
C SER A 293 19.68 -1.09 -39.71
N PRO A 294 19.79 -0.27 -38.64
CA PRO A 294 20.52 0.99 -38.69
C PRO A 294 22.05 0.82 -38.75
N ASN A 295 22.59 -0.41 -38.60
CA ASN A 295 24.03 -0.69 -38.66
C ASN A 295 24.32 -1.73 -39.76
N LEU A 296 25.01 -1.30 -40.82
CA LEU A 296 25.27 -2.08 -42.03
C LEU A 296 26.78 -2.29 -42.26
N VAL A 297 27.20 -3.55 -42.34
CA VAL A 297 28.59 -3.94 -42.61
C VAL A 297 28.71 -4.51 -44.02
N LEU A 298 29.49 -3.86 -44.89
CA LEU A 298 29.68 -4.21 -46.31
C LEU A 298 31.15 -4.54 -46.65
N THR A 299 31.96 -4.87 -45.66
CA THR A 299 33.42 -5.04 -45.85
C THR A 299 33.77 -6.14 -46.86
N ASN A 300 34.91 -5.95 -47.56
CA ASN A 300 35.45 -6.91 -48.53
C ASN A 300 34.52 -7.19 -49.72
N ASN A 301 33.72 -6.20 -50.15
CA ASN A 301 32.94 -6.25 -51.38
C ASN A 301 33.62 -5.37 -52.46
N LEU A 302 34.66 -5.89 -53.10
CA LEU A 302 35.49 -5.13 -54.06
C LEU A 302 34.72 -4.55 -55.26
N GLY A 303 33.61 -5.17 -55.65
CA GLY A 303 32.73 -4.71 -56.72
C GLY A 303 31.98 -3.39 -56.40
N ILE A 304 31.84 -3.03 -55.13
CA ILE A 304 31.26 -1.74 -54.72
C ILE A 304 32.26 -0.64 -55.06
N SER A 305 31.89 0.22 -56.00
CA SER A 305 32.75 1.29 -56.54
C SER A 305 31.97 2.58 -56.85
N GLY A 306 32.69 3.70 -56.96
CA GLY A 306 32.13 5.01 -57.30
C GLY A 306 31.66 5.83 -56.08
N ALA A 307 30.81 6.83 -56.34
CA ALA A 307 30.28 7.72 -55.31
C ALA A 307 29.18 7.04 -54.48
N LEU A 308 29.24 7.19 -53.16
CA LEU A 308 28.19 6.69 -52.27
C LEU A 308 26.95 7.61 -52.28
N PRO A 309 25.73 7.04 -52.35
CA PRO A 309 24.48 7.82 -52.41
C PRO A 309 24.01 8.36 -51.05
N ASP A 310 23.29 9.49 -51.09
CA ASP A 310 22.79 10.22 -49.91
C ASP A 310 21.90 9.41 -48.96
N PHE A 311 21.21 8.35 -49.43
CA PHE A 311 20.37 7.54 -48.54
C PHE A 311 21.17 6.84 -47.44
N LEU A 312 22.47 6.60 -47.66
CA LEU A 312 23.38 6.00 -46.67
C LEU A 312 23.60 6.91 -45.45
N CYS A 313 23.23 8.20 -45.52
CA CYS A 313 23.18 9.07 -44.36
C CYS A 313 22.20 8.58 -43.28
N SER A 314 21.26 7.68 -43.59
CA SER A 314 20.31 7.10 -42.62
C SER A 314 20.88 6.01 -41.72
N TYR A 315 22.16 5.64 -41.84
CA TYR A 315 22.75 4.56 -41.05
C TYR A 315 23.52 5.11 -39.87
N ARG A 316 23.28 4.56 -38.66
CA ARG A 316 24.05 4.84 -37.45
C ARG A 316 25.47 4.29 -37.53
N GLY A 317 25.66 3.18 -38.25
CA GLY A 317 26.94 2.53 -38.43
C GLY A 317 27.09 2.01 -39.85
N LEU A 318 28.15 2.46 -40.53
CA LEU A 318 28.55 1.98 -41.85
C LEU A 318 29.95 1.38 -41.78
N ASN A 319 30.21 0.35 -42.58
CA ASN A 319 31.57 -0.17 -42.75
C ASN A 319 31.83 -0.67 -44.18
N PHE A 320 32.69 0.06 -44.89
CA PHE A 320 33.08 -0.11 -46.31
C PHE A 320 34.57 -0.44 -46.48
N ILE A 321 35.25 -0.92 -45.43
CA ILE A 321 36.66 -1.35 -45.52
C ILE A 321 36.83 -2.40 -46.64
N ASN A 322 37.89 -2.27 -47.44
CA ASN A 322 38.18 -3.10 -48.62
C ASN A 322 37.05 -3.08 -49.67
N THR A 323 36.60 -1.88 -50.04
CA THR A 323 35.75 -1.61 -51.21
C THR A 323 36.43 -0.57 -52.12
N SER A 324 35.90 -0.34 -53.31
CA SER A 324 36.49 0.49 -54.38
C SER A 324 35.79 1.84 -54.55
N ILE A 325 35.18 2.36 -53.48
CA ILE A 325 34.44 3.64 -53.48
C ILE A 325 35.38 4.85 -53.67
N THR A 326 34.86 5.93 -54.23
CA THR A 326 35.64 7.14 -54.60
C THR A 326 35.24 8.40 -53.84
N SER A 327 34.02 8.49 -53.32
CA SER A 327 33.55 9.63 -52.53
C SER A 327 32.43 9.25 -51.56
N VAL A 328 32.26 10.07 -50.52
CA VAL A 328 31.22 9.95 -49.48
C VAL A 328 30.28 11.18 -49.52
N PRO A 329 29.01 11.04 -49.09
CA PRO A 329 28.08 12.17 -49.03
C PRO A 329 28.43 13.18 -47.92
N ASP A 330 27.84 14.38 -47.99
CA ASP A 330 28.10 15.52 -47.08
C ASP A 330 27.99 15.13 -45.60
N CYS A 331 26.98 14.33 -45.23
CA CYS A 331 26.71 13.87 -43.87
C CYS A 331 27.87 13.05 -43.26
N VAL A 332 28.51 12.19 -44.06
CA VAL A 332 29.67 11.38 -43.68
C VAL A 332 30.92 12.26 -43.59
N SER A 333 31.02 13.28 -44.45
CA SER A 333 32.09 14.29 -44.38
C SER A 333 32.01 15.08 -43.07
N CYS A 334 30.80 15.45 -42.63
CA CYS A 334 30.58 16.16 -41.37
C CYS A 334 30.96 15.38 -40.09
N SER A 335 31.05 14.05 -40.18
CA SER A 335 31.46 13.16 -39.09
C SER A 335 32.74 12.38 -39.44
N TRP A 336 33.56 12.93 -40.34
CA TRP A 336 34.71 12.22 -40.89
C TRP A 336 35.72 11.78 -39.81
N ASP A 337 35.95 12.60 -38.79
CA ASP A 337 36.93 12.28 -37.75
C ASP A 337 36.57 11.05 -36.90
N THR A 338 35.28 10.74 -36.74
CA THR A 338 34.82 9.54 -36.05
C THR A 338 34.70 8.34 -36.99
N MET A 339 34.35 8.56 -38.27
CA MET A 339 34.04 7.47 -39.21
C MET A 339 35.15 7.09 -40.20
N LYS A 340 36.24 7.86 -40.32
CA LYS A 340 37.36 7.60 -41.27
C LYS A 340 37.91 6.16 -41.25
N ASN A 341 37.90 5.49 -40.10
CA ASN A 341 38.37 4.11 -39.96
C ASN A 341 37.44 3.06 -40.60
N SER A 342 36.21 3.43 -40.94
CA SER A 342 35.19 2.56 -41.57
C SER A 342 35.19 2.62 -43.10
N PHE A 343 36.04 3.44 -43.72
CA PHE A 343 36.10 3.65 -45.17
C PHE A 343 37.51 3.34 -45.72
N PRO A 344 37.67 3.09 -47.03
CA PRO A 344 38.99 2.91 -47.64
C PRO A 344 39.85 4.18 -47.53
N LEU A 345 41.15 4.02 -47.27
CA LEU A 345 42.13 5.11 -47.17
C LEU A 345 42.25 5.99 -48.44
N SER A 346 41.75 5.51 -49.58
CA SER A 346 41.69 6.24 -50.85
C SER A 346 40.57 7.30 -50.91
N VAL A 347 39.65 7.32 -49.94
CA VAL A 347 38.58 8.32 -49.85
C VAL A 347 38.89 9.30 -48.73
N ALA A 348 38.86 10.59 -49.06
CA ALA A 348 38.92 11.68 -48.09
C ALA A 348 38.03 12.84 -48.58
N PRO A 349 37.22 13.48 -47.71
CA PRO A 349 36.43 14.65 -48.08
C PRO A 349 37.32 15.88 -48.31
N ALA A 350 36.90 16.76 -49.21
CA ALA A 350 37.59 18.02 -49.47
C ALA A 350 37.39 19.02 -48.30
N LEU A 351 38.47 19.67 -47.89
CA LEU A 351 38.45 20.68 -46.82
C LEU A 351 38.46 22.12 -47.41
N PRO A 352 37.75 23.08 -46.80
CA PRO A 352 36.86 22.95 -45.65
C PRO A 352 35.43 22.54 -46.07
N TYR A 353 34.76 21.74 -45.23
CA TYR A 353 33.33 21.43 -45.36
C TYR A 353 32.51 22.15 -44.28
N THR A 354 31.26 22.52 -44.59
CA THR A 354 30.38 23.29 -43.69
C THR A 354 29.14 22.48 -43.32
N CYS A 355 28.97 22.19 -42.03
CA CYS A 355 27.92 21.30 -41.51
C CYS A 355 26.65 22.05 -41.12
N ASN A 356 25.97 22.62 -42.10
CA ASN A 356 24.69 23.28 -41.86
C ASN A 356 23.57 22.22 -41.79
N ALA A 357 22.98 22.07 -40.61
CA ALA A 357 21.74 21.32 -40.42
C ALA A 357 20.54 22.15 -40.93
N LEU A 358 19.70 21.55 -41.77
CA LEU A 358 18.48 22.15 -42.31
C LEU A 358 17.27 21.29 -41.92
N ILE A 359 16.21 21.93 -41.46
CA ILE A 359 14.92 21.29 -41.16
C ILE A 359 13.96 21.61 -42.29
N ASP A 360 13.45 20.60 -43.00
CA ASP A 360 12.65 20.79 -44.23
C ASP A 360 11.22 21.30 -43.94
N LYS A 361 10.74 21.13 -42.70
CA LYS A 361 9.39 21.48 -42.25
C LYS A 361 9.44 22.13 -40.87
N THR A 362 8.81 23.29 -40.73
CA THR A 362 8.80 24.07 -39.48
C THR A 362 7.64 23.74 -38.54
N SER A 363 6.74 22.83 -38.92
CA SER A 363 5.56 22.46 -38.14
C SER A 363 5.18 20.98 -38.31
N PHE A 364 4.87 20.32 -37.19
CA PHE A 364 4.50 18.90 -37.11
C PHE A 364 3.32 18.76 -36.14
N ILE A 365 2.38 17.85 -36.44
CA ILE A 365 1.16 17.64 -35.62
C ILE A 365 1.20 16.22 -35.02
N LEU A 366 1.30 16.16 -33.69
CA LEU A 366 1.21 14.93 -32.91
C LEU A 366 -0.25 14.48 -32.75
N LYS A 367 -0.51 13.17 -32.85
CA LYS A 367 -1.87 12.58 -32.78
C LYS A 367 -2.09 11.52 -31.68
N THR A 368 -1.05 11.07 -30.98
CA THR A 368 -1.17 10.11 -29.85
C THR A 368 0.00 10.23 -28.86
N PRO A 369 -0.07 9.65 -27.65
CA PRO A 369 0.91 9.85 -26.58
C PRO A 369 2.19 8.98 -26.63
N GLN A 370 2.30 8.04 -27.57
CA GLN A 370 3.41 7.07 -27.67
C GLN A 370 3.94 6.91 -29.10
N GLN A 371 4.20 8.01 -29.81
CA GLN A 371 4.96 7.95 -31.07
C GLN A 371 6.00 9.07 -31.16
N TYR A 372 7.09 8.72 -31.85
CA TYR A 372 8.21 9.57 -32.23
C TYR A 372 7.73 10.73 -33.13
N ILE A 373 8.48 11.85 -33.16
CA ILE A 373 8.22 12.93 -34.12
C ILE A 373 9.18 12.74 -35.30
N ASP A 374 8.65 12.38 -36.46
CA ASP A 374 9.45 12.23 -37.67
C ASP A 374 9.85 13.59 -38.25
N ILE A 375 10.86 14.21 -37.63
CA ILE A 375 11.49 15.46 -38.10
C ILE A 375 12.50 15.11 -39.20
N THR A 376 12.09 15.32 -40.45
CA THR A 376 12.94 15.14 -41.63
C THR A 376 13.73 16.40 -41.99
N GLY A 377 14.98 16.25 -42.38
CA GLY A 377 15.86 17.37 -42.74
C GLY A 377 17.24 16.97 -43.22
N LYS A 378 17.80 17.74 -44.15
CA LYS A 378 19.18 17.51 -44.63
C LYS A 378 20.20 17.83 -43.52
N ASN A 379 21.09 16.87 -43.25
CA ASN A 379 22.17 16.95 -42.24
C ASN A 379 21.69 16.96 -40.76
N LEU A 380 20.47 16.48 -40.48
CA LEU A 380 19.96 16.36 -39.11
C LEU A 380 20.71 15.30 -38.29
N GLY A 381 21.00 15.64 -37.03
CA GLY A 381 21.68 14.76 -36.08
C GLY A 381 23.22 14.83 -36.10
N PHE A 382 23.81 15.63 -36.99
CA PHE A 382 25.26 15.83 -37.08
C PHE A 382 25.77 17.07 -36.32
N ASP A 383 24.88 17.91 -35.76
CA ASP A 383 25.22 19.06 -34.91
C ASP A 383 24.09 19.42 -33.91
N ILE A 384 23.67 18.48 -33.05
CA ILE A 384 22.71 18.79 -31.97
C ILE A 384 23.15 18.21 -30.62
N SER A 385 23.83 19.04 -29.84
CA SER A 385 24.23 18.78 -28.44
C SER A 385 23.08 19.05 -27.44
N ASN A 386 21.94 18.37 -27.60
CA ASN A 386 20.79 18.52 -26.68
C ASN A 386 20.39 17.19 -26.00
N PRO A 387 20.59 17.04 -24.67
CA PRO A 387 20.35 15.78 -23.96
C PRO A 387 18.86 15.41 -23.77
N LYS A 388 17.91 16.21 -24.29
CA LYS A 388 16.47 15.90 -24.27
C LYS A 388 15.92 15.39 -25.60
N VAL A 389 16.77 15.26 -26.63
CA VAL A 389 16.37 14.92 -28.00
C VAL A 389 17.34 13.87 -28.51
N GLU A 390 16.87 12.65 -28.72
CA GLU A 390 17.71 11.56 -29.19
C GLU A 390 17.59 11.41 -30.72
N VAL A 391 18.72 11.42 -31.42
CA VAL A 391 18.79 11.08 -32.85
C VAL A 391 18.56 9.57 -32.98
N VAL A 392 17.40 9.18 -33.48
CA VAL A 392 17.10 7.75 -33.73
C VAL A 392 17.73 7.30 -35.04
N VAL A 393 17.82 8.19 -36.02
CA VAL A 393 18.41 7.93 -37.34
C VAL A 393 19.09 9.21 -37.82
N PRO A 394 20.38 9.20 -38.20
CA PRO A 394 20.99 10.40 -38.78
C PRO A 394 20.26 10.77 -40.08
N ASN A 395 20.16 12.06 -40.38
CA ASN A 395 19.40 12.63 -41.50
C ASN A 395 17.87 12.41 -41.56
N SER A 396 17.19 11.74 -40.62
CA SER A 396 15.72 11.58 -40.78
C SER A 396 14.83 11.38 -39.55
N LEU A 397 15.34 11.09 -38.35
CA LEU A 397 14.44 10.77 -37.22
C LEU A 397 14.94 11.27 -35.86
N PHE A 398 14.13 12.14 -35.24
CA PHE A 398 14.35 12.66 -33.88
C PHE A 398 13.30 12.09 -32.91
N SER A 399 13.73 11.30 -31.92
CA SER A 399 12.85 10.96 -30.81
C SER A 399 12.70 12.17 -29.90
N LEU A 400 11.53 12.79 -29.94
CA LEU A 400 11.08 13.68 -28.87
C LEU A 400 10.21 12.88 -27.90
N THR A 401 10.86 12.11 -27.03
CA THR A 401 10.19 11.28 -26.03
C THR A 401 9.53 12.17 -24.95
N ARG A 402 8.27 12.56 -25.14
CA ARG A 402 7.39 12.82 -24.00
C ARG A 402 6.94 11.48 -23.47
N ASN A 403 7.44 11.06 -22.31
CA ASN A 403 6.84 9.99 -21.53
C ASN A 403 5.46 10.47 -21.08
N ILE A 404 4.43 10.17 -21.87
CA ILE A 404 3.04 10.35 -21.47
C ILE A 404 2.54 9.02 -20.90
N SER A 405 3.02 8.70 -19.70
CA SER A 405 2.42 7.67 -18.86
C SER A 405 1.12 8.21 -18.27
N TRP A 406 -0.01 7.66 -18.69
CA TRP A 406 -1.31 7.97 -18.08
C TRP A 406 -1.54 7.03 -16.90
N ALA A 407 -1.29 7.52 -15.69
CA ALA A 407 -1.83 6.91 -14.49
C ALA A 407 -3.21 7.54 -14.24
N VAL A 408 -4.27 6.83 -14.60
CA VAL A 408 -5.63 7.21 -14.19
C VAL A 408 -5.85 6.70 -12.78
N ASP A 409 -5.52 7.54 -11.80
CA ASP A 409 -5.76 7.24 -10.39
C ASP A 409 -7.21 7.61 -10.06
N LEU A 410 -8.10 6.62 -10.08
CA LEU A 410 -9.51 6.77 -9.76
C LEU A 410 -9.77 6.66 -8.24
N SER A 411 -8.84 7.16 -7.41
CA SER A 411 -8.98 7.08 -5.96
C SER A 411 -10.00 8.07 -5.40
N THR A 412 -10.96 7.51 -4.66
CA THR A 412 -11.82 8.12 -3.62
C THR A 412 -13.08 8.92 -4.00
N TYR A 413 -13.15 9.72 -5.08
CA TYR A 413 -14.41 10.38 -5.52
C TYR A 413 -14.57 10.35 -7.03
N THR A 414 -15.72 10.80 -7.53
CA THR A 414 -15.98 10.96 -8.97
C THR A 414 -15.22 12.12 -9.64
N VAL A 415 -14.03 12.45 -9.13
CA VAL A 415 -13.03 13.26 -9.82
C VAL A 415 -12.10 12.32 -10.56
N VAL A 416 -12.12 12.40 -11.88
CA VAL A 416 -11.27 11.57 -12.74
C VAL A 416 -9.93 12.28 -12.90
N GLU A 417 -8.92 11.73 -12.23
CA GLU A 417 -7.54 12.16 -12.36
C GLU A 417 -6.91 11.51 -13.59
N MET A 418 -6.51 12.33 -14.55
CA MET A 418 -5.74 11.93 -15.73
C MET A 418 -4.34 12.51 -15.59
N ASN A 419 -3.43 11.73 -15.03
CA ASN A 419 -2.00 12.03 -15.17
C ASN A 419 -1.58 11.80 -16.62
N GLY A 420 -0.55 12.50 -17.08
CA GLY A 420 -0.11 12.47 -18.47
C GLY A 420 0.86 13.59 -18.76
N VAL A 421 0.79 14.15 -19.97
CA VAL A 421 1.53 15.35 -20.36
C VAL A 421 0.66 16.14 -21.31
N PHE A 422 0.26 17.33 -20.88
CA PHE A 422 -0.75 18.14 -21.54
C PHE A 422 -0.12 19.44 -22.03
N ASP A 423 -0.83 20.13 -22.91
CA ASP A 423 -0.50 21.50 -23.26
C ASP A 423 -1.37 22.43 -22.40
N SER A 424 -0.74 23.14 -21.46
CA SER A 424 -1.45 24.07 -20.57
C SER A 424 -2.11 25.24 -21.33
N THR A 425 -1.78 25.48 -22.60
CA THR A 425 -2.43 26.48 -23.46
C THR A 425 -3.68 25.96 -24.18
N MET A 426 -3.85 24.65 -24.35
CA MET A 426 -4.96 24.07 -25.12
C MET A 426 -6.25 23.90 -24.29
N ALA A 427 -7.41 23.99 -24.95
CA ALA A 427 -8.70 23.63 -24.37
C ALA A 427 -8.93 22.12 -24.51
N TYR A 428 -9.40 21.48 -23.44
CA TYR A 428 -9.71 20.05 -23.39
C TYR A 428 -11.17 19.83 -22.96
N SER A 429 -11.84 18.87 -23.57
CA SER A 429 -13.13 18.29 -23.16
C SER A 429 -12.90 16.83 -22.76
N ALA A 430 -13.44 16.41 -21.63
CA ALA A 430 -13.36 15.02 -21.18
C ALA A 430 -14.77 14.42 -21.04
N LYS A 431 -14.89 13.13 -21.33
CA LYS A 431 -16.09 12.31 -21.09
C LYS A 431 -15.71 11.00 -20.45
N VAL A 432 -16.55 10.48 -19.57
CA VAL A 432 -16.36 9.20 -18.90
C VAL A 432 -17.67 8.43 -18.95
N ASN A 433 -17.65 7.21 -19.49
CA ASN A 433 -18.84 6.45 -19.89
C ASN A 433 -19.85 7.30 -20.69
N ASN A 434 -19.32 8.11 -21.60
CA ASN A 434 -20.04 9.05 -22.46
C ASN A 434 -20.73 10.24 -21.74
N THR A 435 -20.58 10.38 -20.41
CA THR A 435 -21.02 11.54 -19.61
C THR A 435 -19.92 12.61 -19.56
N ASP A 436 -20.28 13.89 -19.69
CA ASP A 436 -19.31 15.00 -19.65
C ASP A 436 -18.60 15.12 -18.28
N CYS A 437 -17.28 15.19 -18.32
CA CYS A 437 -16.40 15.37 -17.18
C CYS A 437 -15.76 16.77 -17.24
N LYS A 438 -16.21 17.67 -16.36
CA LYS A 438 -15.85 19.09 -16.37
C LYS A 438 -14.41 19.27 -15.89
N ILE A 439 -13.49 19.70 -16.75
CA ILE A 439 -12.10 19.97 -16.36
C ILE A 439 -12.06 21.01 -15.21
N ILE A 440 -11.49 20.63 -14.07
CA ILE A 440 -11.32 21.48 -12.87
C ILE A 440 -9.87 21.90 -12.64
N LEU A 441 -8.89 21.13 -13.14
CA LEU A 441 -7.47 21.46 -13.06
C LEU A 441 -6.78 21.05 -14.36
N LYS A 442 -5.91 21.95 -14.87
CA LYS A 442 -5.04 21.70 -16.02
C LYS A 442 -3.63 22.20 -15.72
N SER A 443 -2.67 21.30 -15.83
CA SER A 443 -1.23 21.57 -15.78
C SER A 443 -0.55 20.89 -16.96
N ASP A 444 0.78 20.96 -17.06
CA ASP A 444 1.56 20.26 -18.07
C ASP A 444 1.67 18.74 -17.83
N GLN A 445 1.30 18.23 -16.64
CA GLN A 445 1.45 16.80 -16.26
C GLN A 445 0.15 16.13 -15.79
N LEU A 446 -0.90 16.92 -15.55
CA LEU A 446 -2.11 16.49 -14.88
C LEU A 446 -3.33 17.27 -15.37
N LEU A 447 -4.36 16.55 -15.83
CA LEU A 447 -5.73 17.01 -15.95
C LEU A 447 -6.57 16.37 -14.84
N LYS A 448 -7.34 17.16 -14.10
CA LYS A 448 -8.44 16.65 -13.27
C LYS A 448 -9.76 17.12 -13.85
N CYS A 449 -10.75 16.24 -13.89
CA CYS A 449 -12.12 16.61 -14.24
C CYS A 449 -13.12 16.05 -13.23
N ASN A 450 -14.18 16.81 -12.94
CA ASN A 450 -15.27 16.37 -12.06
C ASN A 450 -16.39 15.76 -12.91
N LEU A 451 -16.84 14.57 -12.57
CA LEU A 451 -17.89 13.83 -13.27
C LEU A 451 -19.20 13.91 -12.46
N SER A 452 -20.31 14.21 -13.14
CA SER A 452 -21.61 14.50 -12.50
C SER A 452 -22.39 13.27 -12.01
N SER A 453 -21.86 12.06 -12.18
CA SER A 453 -22.53 10.79 -11.87
C SER A 453 -21.54 9.73 -11.38
N TYR A 454 -21.90 8.98 -10.34
CA TYR A 454 -21.08 7.88 -9.82
C TYR A 454 -20.68 6.86 -10.90
N LEU A 455 -19.45 6.33 -10.78
CA LEU A 455 -18.95 5.24 -11.61
C LEU A 455 -19.27 3.90 -10.94
N ASN A 456 -19.74 2.93 -11.72
CA ASN A 456 -19.91 1.55 -11.25
C ASN A 456 -18.62 0.75 -11.45
N ASP A 457 -18.43 -0.30 -10.65
CA ASP A 457 -17.36 -1.28 -10.84
C ASP A 457 -17.35 -1.86 -12.26
N GLY A 458 -16.17 -1.98 -12.86
CA GLY A 458 -15.97 -2.57 -14.17
C GLY A 458 -15.13 -1.72 -15.12
N LEU A 459 -15.30 -1.96 -16.42
CA LEU A 459 -14.52 -1.29 -17.46
C LEU A 459 -15.10 0.10 -17.76
N VAL A 460 -14.42 1.14 -17.31
CA VAL A 460 -14.80 2.54 -17.51
C VAL A 460 -14.12 3.09 -18.76
N SER A 461 -14.92 3.57 -19.71
CA SER A 461 -14.43 4.24 -20.92
C SER A 461 -14.18 5.73 -20.65
N ILE A 462 -13.03 6.23 -21.04
CA ILE A 462 -12.61 7.63 -20.88
C ILE A 462 -12.27 8.18 -22.26
N SER A 463 -12.88 9.29 -22.65
CA SER A 463 -12.65 9.99 -23.91
C SER A 463 -12.18 11.41 -23.62
N LEU A 464 -10.96 11.75 -24.01
CA LEU A 464 -10.38 13.09 -23.88
C LEU A 464 -10.18 13.69 -25.28
N GLU A 465 -10.79 14.84 -25.51
CA GLU A 465 -10.77 15.58 -26.78
C GLU A 465 -10.13 16.95 -26.58
N ASN A 466 -9.47 17.43 -27.63
CA ASN A 466 -9.06 18.83 -27.78
C ASN A 466 -9.19 19.23 -29.26
N GLN A 467 -8.75 20.44 -29.62
CA GLN A 467 -8.83 20.97 -31.00
C GLN A 467 -8.02 20.17 -32.05
N ILE A 468 -7.25 19.15 -31.65
CA ILE A 468 -6.29 18.43 -32.50
C ILE A 468 -6.55 16.90 -32.54
N GLN A 469 -7.01 16.31 -31.44
CA GLN A 469 -7.15 14.86 -31.29
C GLN A 469 -8.27 14.46 -30.31
N VAL A 470 -8.81 13.26 -30.52
CA VAL A 470 -9.67 12.55 -29.56
C VAL A 470 -8.94 11.27 -29.15
N ILE A 471 -8.73 11.09 -27.85
CA ILE A 471 -8.10 9.93 -27.23
C ILE A 471 -9.19 9.15 -26.51
N GLN A 472 -9.29 7.85 -26.75
CA GLN A 472 -10.20 6.96 -26.02
C GLN A 472 -9.42 5.83 -25.35
N LEU A 473 -9.73 5.59 -24.08
CA LEU A 473 -9.10 4.61 -23.20
C LEU A 473 -10.18 3.85 -22.43
N SER A 474 -9.86 2.64 -21.99
CA SER A 474 -10.71 1.84 -21.12
C SER A 474 -9.90 1.40 -19.90
N GLN A 475 -10.32 1.83 -18.71
CA GLN A 475 -9.66 1.53 -17.45
C GLN A 475 -10.56 0.65 -16.59
N GLN A 476 -10.00 -0.39 -15.97
CA GLN A 476 -10.73 -1.13 -14.95
C GLN A 476 -10.82 -0.25 -13.69
N TYR A 477 -12.04 0.12 -13.31
CA TYR A 477 -12.36 0.78 -12.05
C TYR A 477 -12.90 -0.24 -11.05
N THR A 478 -12.53 -0.06 -9.80
CA THR A 478 -13.10 -0.79 -8.67
C THR A 478 -13.22 0.20 -7.53
N GLN A 479 -14.45 0.55 -7.19
CA GLN A 479 -14.76 1.48 -6.11
C GLN A 479 -14.44 0.81 -4.78
N GLU A 480 -13.68 1.49 -3.92
CA GLU A 480 -13.47 0.98 -2.57
C GLU A 480 -14.78 1.05 -1.77
N TYR A 481 -15.25 -0.11 -1.32
CA TYR A 481 -16.44 -0.27 -0.48
C TYR A 481 -16.06 -0.84 0.91
N PRO A 482 -16.90 -0.65 1.93
CA PRO A 482 -18.13 0.16 1.92
C PRO A 482 -17.90 1.68 2.00
N ILE A 483 -18.89 2.41 1.50
CA ILE A 483 -19.16 3.82 1.77
C ILE A 483 -20.56 3.87 2.39
N LEU A 484 -20.75 4.67 3.45
CA LEU A 484 -22.05 4.91 4.07
C LEU A 484 -22.32 6.42 4.08
N SER A 485 -23.26 6.90 3.26
CA SER A 485 -23.57 8.33 3.20
C SER A 485 -24.77 8.74 4.07
N SER A 486 -25.72 7.84 4.29
CA SER A 486 -26.89 8.11 5.13
C SER A 486 -27.50 6.83 5.69
N TRP A 487 -28.25 6.97 6.78
CA TRP A 487 -29.06 5.91 7.36
C TRP A 487 -30.44 6.44 7.73
N SER A 488 -31.47 5.60 7.68
CA SER A 488 -32.78 5.97 8.21
C SER A 488 -32.72 6.19 9.73
N PRO A 489 -33.56 7.08 10.28
CA PRO A 489 -33.77 7.16 11.72
C PRO A 489 -34.16 5.78 12.30
N ILE A 490 -33.75 5.55 13.54
CA ILE A 490 -34.06 4.35 14.31
C ILE A 490 -34.20 4.75 15.79
N ASP A 491 -35.11 4.11 16.52
CA ASP A 491 -35.34 4.38 17.93
C ASP A 491 -35.19 3.12 18.79
N THR A 492 -35.45 3.22 20.10
CA THR A 492 -35.33 2.10 21.06
C THR A 492 -36.30 0.95 20.81
N ASN A 493 -37.36 1.13 20.01
CA ASN A 493 -38.26 0.06 19.56
C ASN A 493 -37.69 -0.71 18.34
N GLY A 494 -36.57 -0.27 17.77
CA GLY A 494 -35.95 -0.93 16.63
C GLY A 494 -36.79 -0.80 15.35
N GLY A 495 -36.85 -1.87 14.55
CA GLY A 495 -37.48 -1.85 13.23
C GLY A 495 -36.47 -1.85 12.08
N TYR A 496 -36.84 -1.25 10.94
CA TYR A 496 -36.03 -1.27 9.72
C TYR A 496 -34.98 -0.15 9.69
N LEU A 497 -33.71 -0.52 9.75
CA LEU A 497 -32.57 0.34 9.47
C LEU A 497 -32.22 0.23 7.98
N ILE A 498 -32.39 1.34 7.25
CA ILE A 498 -32.04 1.48 5.83
C ILE A 498 -30.70 2.21 5.76
N LEU A 499 -29.63 1.49 5.46
CA LEU A 499 -28.30 2.05 5.19
C LEU A 499 -28.19 2.38 3.70
N SER A 500 -27.69 3.57 3.39
CA SER A 500 -27.50 4.08 2.03
C SER A 500 -26.06 4.50 1.80
N GLY A 501 -25.51 4.19 0.63
CA GLY A 501 -24.11 4.47 0.30
C GLY A 501 -23.65 3.65 -0.90
N PHE A 502 -22.52 2.97 -0.78
CA PHE A 502 -22.04 1.98 -1.76
C PHE A 502 -21.43 0.77 -1.04
N PHE A 503 -21.94 -0.43 -1.32
CA PHE A 503 -21.70 -1.65 -0.53
C PHE A 503 -21.16 -2.83 -1.36
N GLY A 504 -20.63 -2.55 -2.55
CA GLY A 504 -20.15 -3.56 -3.49
C GLY A 504 -21.28 -4.33 -4.19
N THR A 505 -20.93 -5.29 -5.05
CA THR A 505 -21.90 -6.00 -5.91
C THR A 505 -22.85 -6.92 -5.12
N LYS A 506 -23.93 -7.40 -5.74
CA LYS A 506 -25.01 -8.16 -5.06
C LYS A 506 -24.56 -9.41 -4.29
N ASP A 507 -23.43 -10.02 -4.64
CA ASP A 507 -22.99 -11.30 -4.09
C ASP A 507 -22.07 -11.19 -2.85
N THR A 508 -21.74 -9.98 -2.38
CA THR A 508 -20.85 -9.75 -1.22
C THR A 508 -21.46 -10.23 0.11
N ASN A 509 -20.65 -10.80 1.00
CA ASN A 509 -21.09 -11.31 2.30
C ASN A 509 -21.24 -10.18 3.33
N ASN A 510 -22.44 -9.60 3.39
CA ASN A 510 -22.75 -8.47 4.27
C ASN A 510 -23.21 -8.94 5.65
N GLN A 511 -22.67 -8.32 6.71
CA GLN A 511 -23.24 -8.37 8.06
C GLN A 511 -23.30 -6.96 8.63
N VAL A 512 -24.44 -6.57 9.19
CA VAL A 512 -24.60 -5.29 9.88
C VAL A 512 -24.81 -5.55 11.36
N LYS A 513 -24.09 -4.84 12.24
CA LYS A 513 -24.24 -4.89 13.69
C LYS A 513 -24.41 -3.50 14.27
N LEU A 514 -25.25 -3.38 15.29
CA LEU A 514 -25.36 -2.19 16.13
C LEU A 514 -24.85 -2.57 17.53
N ASN A 515 -23.70 -2.02 17.91
CA ASN A 515 -22.84 -2.52 18.98
C ASN A 515 -22.54 -4.03 18.82
N ASN A 516 -23.12 -4.85 19.70
CA ASN A 516 -23.02 -6.30 19.68
C ASN A 516 -24.26 -6.99 19.08
N GLU A 517 -25.34 -6.24 18.80
CA GLU A 517 -26.58 -6.79 18.26
C GLU A 517 -26.50 -6.93 16.75
N GLN A 518 -27.02 -8.05 16.23
CA GLN A 518 -26.98 -8.38 14.82
C GLN A 518 -28.23 -7.82 14.11
N CYS A 519 -28.01 -6.89 13.18
CA CYS A 519 -29.08 -6.43 12.29
C CYS A 519 -29.35 -7.51 11.24
N SER A 520 -30.60 -7.97 11.16
CA SER A 520 -31.01 -9.05 10.25
C SER A 520 -31.29 -8.49 8.87
N ILE A 521 -30.39 -8.70 7.90
CA ILE A 521 -30.52 -8.14 6.54
C ILE A 521 -31.74 -8.75 5.85
N ASN A 522 -32.71 -7.90 5.50
CA ASN A 522 -33.91 -8.26 4.75
C ASN A 522 -33.64 -8.16 3.24
N SER A 523 -33.03 -7.06 2.80
CA SER A 523 -32.63 -6.88 1.40
C SER A 523 -31.33 -6.08 1.28
N LYS A 524 -30.62 -6.28 0.17
CA LYS A 524 -29.39 -5.56 -0.18
C LYS A 524 -29.27 -5.36 -1.69
N ASN A 525 -28.65 -4.26 -2.09
CA ASN A 525 -28.14 -4.02 -3.43
C ASN A 525 -26.84 -3.20 -3.32
N GLU A 526 -26.30 -2.76 -4.47
CA GLU A 526 -25.04 -2.01 -4.52
C GLU A 526 -25.02 -0.70 -3.72
N THR A 527 -26.18 -0.07 -3.49
CA THR A 527 -26.26 1.26 -2.86
C THR A 527 -27.08 1.30 -1.56
N THR A 528 -27.72 0.18 -1.19
CA THR A 528 -28.67 0.11 -0.08
C THR A 528 -28.59 -1.23 0.64
N ILE A 529 -28.50 -1.22 1.96
CA ILE A 529 -28.72 -2.40 2.82
C ILE A 529 -29.93 -2.09 3.72
N VAL A 530 -30.98 -2.90 3.63
CA VAL A 530 -32.14 -2.83 4.53
C VAL A 530 -32.04 -3.99 5.50
N CYS A 531 -31.90 -3.69 6.79
CA CYS A 531 -31.83 -4.70 7.85
C CYS A 531 -32.79 -4.36 9.00
N TYR A 532 -33.15 -5.38 9.78
CA TYR A 532 -34.10 -5.29 10.88
C TYR A 532 -33.41 -5.45 12.24
N LEU A 533 -33.72 -4.55 13.17
CA LEU A 533 -33.28 -4.56 14.57
C LEU A 533 -34.47 -4.86 15.48
N GLN A 534 -34.21 -5.55 16.59
CA GLN A 534 -35.23 -5.86 17.60
C GLN A 534 -35.40 -4.69 18.59
N GLU A 535 -36.52 -4.71 19.32
CA GLU A 535 -36.78 -3.79 20.44
C GLU A 535 -35.73 -3.96 21.56
N GLY A 536 -35.42 -2.86 22.28
CA GLY A 536 -34.50 -2.87 23.42
C GLY A 536 -33.11 -2.27 23.14
N ILE A 537 -32.93 -1.65 21.97
CA ILE A 537 -31.71 -0.90 21.63
C ILE A 537 -31.50 0.23 22.64
N ALA A 538 -30.26 0.45 23.09
CA ALA A 538 -29.94 1.61 23.91
C ALA A 538 -30.06 2.93 23.10
N SER A 539 -30.70 3.94 23.67
CA SER A 539 -30.76 5.29 23.09
C SER A 539 -29.39 5.99 23.14
N GLY A 540 -29.20 6.99 22.27
CA GLY A 540 -27.96 7.73 22.11
C GLY A 540 -27.07 7.24 20.97
N TYR A 541 -25.80 7.66 20.96
CA TYR A 541 -24.87 7.29 19.88
C TYR A 541 -24.37 5.84 20.03
N GLN A 542 -24.83 4.96 19.13
CA GLN A 542 -24.48 3.54 19.11
C GLN A 542 -23.53 3.22 17.96
N LYS A 543 -22.61 2.27 18.17
CA LYS A 543 -21.59 1.90 17.18
C LYS A 543 -22.18 1.03 16.08
N LEU A 544 -22.29 1.54 14.87
CA LEU A 544 -22.67 0.75 13.69
C LEU A 544 -21.41 0.10 13.09
N VAL A 545 -21.46 -1.22 12.88
CA VAL A 545 -20.39 -1.98 12.20
C VAL A 545 -20.96 -2.71 10.99
N ILE A 546 -20.42 -2.41 9.81
CA ILE A 546 -20.79 -3.03 8.54
C ILE A 546 -19.61 -3.90 8.07
N PHE A 547 -19.80 -5.21 8.02
CA PHE A 547 -18.86 -6.14 7.42
C PHE A 547 -19.25 -6.41 5.97
N ILE A 548 -18.28 -6.33 5.05
CA ILE A 548 -18.42 -6.72 3.64
C ILE A 548 -17.14 -7.45 3.25
N ASP A 549 -17.24 -8.70 2.77
CA ASP A 549 -16.13 -9.50 2.24
C ASP A 549 -14.84 -9.44 3.09
N LEU A 550 -15.02 -9.66 4.39
CA LEU A 550 -13.97 -9.63 5.44
C LEU A 550 -13.42 -8.24 5.82
N LYS A 551 -13.77 -7.16 5.12
CA LYS A 551 -13.53 -5.78 5.57
C LYS A 551 -14.63 -5.35 6.56
N SER A 552 -14.29 -4.55 7.56
CA SER A 552 -15.24 -3.95 8.51
C SER A 552 -15.15 -2.43 8.48
N TYR A 553 -16.31 -1.78 8.35
CA TYR A 553 -16.49 -0.34 8.46
C TYR A 553 -17.18 -0.02 9.78
N GLU A 554 -16.67 0.94 10.53
CA GLU A 554 -17.18 1.30 11.84
C GLU A 554 -17.53 2.79 11.86
N THR A 555 -18.73 3.13 12.32
CA THR A 555 -19.18 4.50 12.57
C THR A 555 -20.11 4.54 13.78
N THR A 556 -20.65 5.70 14.11
CA THR A 556 -21.66 5.87 15.17
C THR A 556 -22.92 6.48 14.59
N ILE A 557 -24.08 5.85 14.86
CA ILE A 557 -25.39 6.38 14.50
C ILE A 557 -26.16 6.79 15.76
N LYS A 558 -27.00 7.82 15.66
CA LYS A 558 -27.91 8.21 16.75
C LYS A 558 -29.11 7.26 16.76
N VAL A 559 -29.38 6.64 17.90
CA VAL A 559 -30.62 5.91 18.19
C VAL A 559 -31.48 6.83 19.04
N ASP A 560 -32.61 7.26 18.49
CA ASP A 560 -33.54 8.15 19.18
C ASP A 560 -34.23 7.38 20.33
N ASN A 561 -34.68 8.06 21.38
CA ASN A 561 -35.48 7.43 22.43
C ASN A 561 -36.93 7.30 21.92
N ALA A 562 -37.51 6.10 21.89
CA ALA A 562 -38.87 5.92 21.37
C ALA A 562 -39.93 6.58 22.27
N VAL A 563 -39.60 6.80 23.55
CA VAL A 563 -40.28 7.78 24.38
C VAL A 563 -39.55 9.11 24.20
N VAL A 564 -40.07 9.96 23.33
CA VAL A 564 -39.65 11.36 23.24
C VAL A 564 -39.98 12.02 24.58
N PRO A 565 -39.01 12.62 25.30
CA PRO A 565 -39.31 13.40 26.49
C PRO A 565 -40.19 14.59 26.08
N ASN A 566 -41.25 14.88 26.84
CA ASN A 566 -42.09 16.04 26.50
C ASN A 566 -41.28 17.33 26.69
N ASP A 567 -40.90 17.95 25.57
CA ASP A 567 -40.05 19.13 25.51
C ASP A 567 -40.91 20.43 25.47
N CYS A 568 -42.07 20.39 26.12
CA CYS A 568 -43.02 21.50 26.21
C CYS A 568 -42.95 22.29 27.53
N GLY A 569 -41.85 22.16 28.27
CA GLY A 569 -41.59 22.89 29.51
C GLY A 569 -42.50 22.46 30.68
N ARG A 570 -42.65 23.34 31.68
CA ARG A 570 -43.41 23.03 32.91
C ARG A 570 -44.90 22.85 32.59
N ASP A 571 -45.46 21.74 33.05
CA ASP A 571 -46.87 21.34 32.88
C ASP A 571 -47.36 21.18 31.41
N ASP A 572 -46.45 20.84 30.49
CA ASP A 572 -46.74 20.55 29.06
C ASP A 572 -47.39 21.72 28.28
N LYS A 573 -47.25 22.95 28.80
CA LYS A 573 -47.99 24.14 28.37
C LYS A 573 -47.16 25.25 27.76
N CYS A 574 -45.88 24.99 27.44
CA CYS A 574 -45.00 26.00 26.85
C CYS A 574 -44.94 27.28 27.70
N ASN A 575 -44.70 27.09 29.00
CA ASN A 575 -44.75 28.13 30.04
C ASN A 575 -46.05 28.95 30.09
N GLY A 576 -47.15 28.43 29.52
CA GLY A 576 -48.45 29.12 29.42
C GLY A 576 -48.61 30.01 28.18
N ASN A 577 -47.57 30.16 27.37
CA ASN A 577 -47.51 31.10 26.24
C ASN A 577 -47.51 30.40 24.87
N GLY A 578 -48.02 29.17 24.80
CA GLY A 578 -48.05 28.38 23.58
C GLY A 578 -48.85 27.10 23.71
N VAL A 579 -48.85 26.31 22.65
CA VAL A 579 -49.49 24.99 22.58
C VAL A 579 -48.41 23.95 22.28
N CYS A 580 -48.41 22.87 23.04
CA CYS A 580 -47.59 21.70 22.75
C CYS A 580 -48.13 20.96 21.52
N VAL A 581 -47.36 20.93 20.44
CA VAL A 581 -47.70 20.28 19.16
C VAL A 581 -46.57 19.33 18.81
N SER A 582 -46.86 18.03 18.77
CA SER A 582 -45.86 16.98 18.54
C SER A 582 -44.65 17.09 19.48
N GLU A 583 -44.92 17.19 20.79
CA GLU A 583 -43.93 17.23 21.88
C GLU A 583 -42.96 18.44 21.80
N LYS A 584 -43.30 19.45 21.00
CA LYS A 584 -42.58 20.72 20.86
C LYS A 584 -43.51 21.91 21.01
N CYS A 585 -42.96 23.05 21.42
CA CYS A 585 -43.74 24.25 21.61
C CYS A 585 -44.01 25.02 20.32
N LYS A 586 -45.30 25.25 20.02
CA LYS A 586 -45.75 26.31 19.12
C LYS A 586 -46.19 27.51 19.97
N CYS A 587 -45.40 28.57 19.96
CA CYS A 587 -45.69 29.78 20.73
C CYS A 587 -46.89 30.56 20.17
N SER A 588 -47.56 31.29 21.05
CA SER A 588 -48.58 32.27 20.69
C SER A 588 -47.94 33.58 20.23
N ASP A 589 -48.69 34.38 19.47
CA ASP A 589 -48.25 35.67 18.93
C ASP A 589 -47.57 36.55 20.00
N GLY A 590 -46.38 37.05 19.68
CA GLY A 590 -45.57 37.87 20.59
C GLY A 590 -44.69 37.09 21.58
N PHE A 591 -44.72 35.75 21.57
CA PHE A 591 -43.87 34.90 22.40
C PHE A 591 -42.96 33.98 21.58
N GLY A 592 -41.81 33.63 22.16
CA GLY A 592 -40.86 32.67 21.60
C GLY A 592 -39.92 32.11 22.66
N GLY A 593 -39.25 31.02 22.31
CA GLY A 593 -38.20 30.40 23.11
C GLY A 593 -38.06 28.95 22.67
N PHE A 594 -37.32 28.14 23.42
CA PHE A 594 -37.46 26.69 23.25
C PHE A 594 -38.81 26.20 23.80
N TYR A 595 -39.24 26.84 24.89
CA TYR A 595 -40.45 26.55 25.66
C TYR A 595 -41.42 27.74 25.72
N CYS A 596 -41.33 28.71 24.80
CA CYS A 596 -42.09 29.97 24.80
C CYS A 596 -41.93 30.84 26.06
N GLU A 597 -40.75 30.78 26.67
CA GLU A 597 -40.41 31.47 27.91
C GLU A 597 -40.13 32.99 27.76
N ASN A 598 -39.93 33.50 26.54
CA ASN A 598 -39.61 34.90 26.26
C ASN A 598 -40.68 35.58 25.39
N THR A 599 -40.73 36.91 25.45
CA THR A 599 -41.45 37.73 24.46
C THR A 599 -40.59 37.98 23.22
N ILE A 600 -41.19 38.49 22.13
CA ILE A 600 -40.51 38.88 20.89
C ILE A 600 -40.51 40.41 20.76
N ALA A 601 -39.36 41.04 21.00
CA ALA A 601 -39.13 42.44 20.62
C ALA A 601 -38.67 42.57 19.16
N ASN A 602 -38.78 43.80 18.62
CA ASN A 602 -38.32 44.11 17.27
C ASN A 602 -36.79 44.01 17.17
N SER A 603 -36.32 43.26 16.16
CA SER A 603 -34.92 43.14 15.78
C SER A 603 -34.65 43.83 14.45
N THR A 604 -33.42 44.29 14.26
CA THR A 604 -32.91 44.68 12.94
C THR A 604 -31.79 43.73 12.55
N ILE A 605 -31.85 43.21 11.32
CA ILE A 605 -30.82 42.32 10.78
C ILE A 605 -29.81 43.16 10.01
N VAL A 606 -28.56 43.09 10.42
CA VAL A 606 -27.46 43.78 9.74
C VAL A 606 -26.97 42.87 8.62
N LYS A 607 -27.19 43.29 7.37
CA LYS A 607 -26.58 42.63 6.22
C LYS A 607 -25.06 42.82 6.27
N ASN A 608 -24.31 41.77 5.96
CA ASN A 608 -22.87 41.81 5.76
C ASN A 608 -22.61 41.31 4.34
N GLU A 609 -22.03 42.14 3.47
CA GLU A 609 -21.88 41.77 2.04
C GLU A 609 -20.57 41.02 1.75
N THR A 610 -19.72 40.79 2.75
CA THR A 610 -18.38 40.19 2.58
C THR A 610 -18.23 38.81 3.20
N THR A 611 -19.06 38.48 4.21
CA THR A 611 -19.00 37.23 4.97
C THR A 611 -20.41 36.81 5.43
N PRO A 612 -20.74 35.50 5.45
CA PRO A 612 -22.03 34.99 5.93
C PRO A 612 -22.11 35.00 7.46
N VAL A 613 -22.09 36.20 8.03
CA VAL A 613 -22.36 36.44 9.46
C VAL A 613 -23.86 36.64 9.64
N VAL A 614 -24.45 35.90 10.58
CA VAL A 614 -25.76 36.25 11.13
C VAL A 614 -25.53 37.34 12.19
N SER A 615 -25.75 38.60 11.80
CA SER A 615 -25.67 39.75 12.70
C SER A 615 -27.08 40.29 12.99
N VAL A 616 -27.50 40.22 14.25
CA VAL A 616 -28.81 40.76 14.70
C VAL A 616 -28.59 41.82 15.77
N VAL A 617 -29.23 42.97 15.58
CA VAL A 617 -29.13 44.13 16.47
C VAL A 617 -30.49 44.46 17.07
N SER A 618 -30.53 44.66 18.38
CA SER A 618 -31.68 45.19 19.11
C SER A 618 -31.22 45.93 20.36
N ASN A 619 -31.91 47.01 20.73
CA ASN A 619 -31.57 47.85 21.89
C ASN A 619 -30.06 48.23 21.95
N ASP A 620 -29.48 48.56 20.79
CA ASP A 620 -28.05 48.85 20.57
C ASP A 620 -27.06 47.70 20.90
N VAL A 621 -27.56 46.49 21.19
CA VAL A 621 -26.77 45.26 21.36
C VAL A 621 -26.68 44.51 20.03
N GLN A 622 -25.46 44.23 19.56
CA GLN A 622 -25.19 43.37 18.40
C GLN A 622 -24.81 41.95 18.83
N PHE A 623 -25.48 40.96 18.24
CA PHE A 623 -25.13 39.55 18.34
C PHE A 623 -24.67 39.02 16.97
N ASP A 624 -23.51 38.35 16.96
CA ASP A 624 -22.93 37.73 15.77
C ASP A 624 -22.83 36.21 15.93
N PHE A 625 -23.39 35.46 14.97
CA PHE A 625 -23.15 34.03 14.77
C PHE A 625 -22.52 33.83 13.39
N ASN A 626 -21.22 33.53 13.37
CA ASN A 626 -20.41 33.53 12.15
C ASN A 626 -20.07 32.12 11.71
N PHE A 627 -20.26 31.82 10.42
CA PHE A 627 -19.73 30.60 9.81
C PHE A 627 -18.20 30.73 9.71
N TYR A 628 -17.46 29.86 10.42
CA TYR A 628 -16.03 30.01 10.67
C TYR A 628 -15.13 29.18 9.77
N ALA A 629 -15.41 27.88 9.62
CA ALA A 629 -14.62 26.94 8.81
C ALA A 629 -15.43 25.67 8.50
N ILE A 630 -14.99 24.90 7.51
CA ILE A 630 -15.40 23.50 7.35
C ILE A 630 -14.16 22.62 7.58
N GLN A 631 -14.27 21.65 8.47
CA GLN A 631 -13.23 20.65 8.71
C GLN A 631 -13.67 19.30 8.19
N GLU A 632 -12.71 18.53 7.70
CA GLU A 632 -12.83 17.09 7.59
C GLU A 632 -12.17 16.45 8.81
N ILE A 633 -12.85 15.51 9.44
CA ILE A 633 -12.39 14.84 10.65
C ILE A 633 -12.42 13.32 10.51
N ASP A 634 -11.45 12.64 11.11
CA ASP A 634 -11.43 11.16 11.18
C ASP A 634 -12.43 10.62 12.21
N SER A 635 -12.59 9.30 12.26
CA SER A 635 -13.45 8.59 13.22
C SER A 635 -13.02 8.73 14.70
N THR A 636 -11.98 9.51 14.99
CA THR A 636 -11.52 9.87 16.33
C THR A 636 -11.49 11.38 16.57
N ASP A 637 -12.26 12.15 15.78
CA ASP A 637 -12.41 13.62 15.81
C ASP A 637 -11.12 14.42 15.50
N ASN A 638 -10.04 13.80 14.98
CA ASN A 638 -8.84 14.54 14.55
C ASN A 638 -9.11 15.26 13.23
N ILE A 639 -8.59 16.49 13.08
CA ILE A 639 -8.69 17.26 11.84
C ILE A 639 -7.76 16.66 10.78
N VAL A 640 -8.35 16.25 9.66
CA VAL A 640 -7.69 15.68 8.47
C VAL A 640 -7.47 16.74 7.40
N SER A 641 -8.45 17.65 7.25
CA SER A 641 -8.41 18.79 6.33
C SER A 641 -9.21 19.95 6.92
N GLU A 642 -8.88 21.19 6.54
CA GLU A 642 -9.62 22.39 6.96
C GLU A 642 -9.72 23.39 5.80
N LEU A 643 -10.95 23.79 5.48
CA LEU A 643 -11.25 24.82 4.51
C LEU A 643 -11.56 26.14 5.25
N ASN A 644 -10.63 27.09 5.12
CA ASN A 644 -10.80 28.46 5.58
C ASN A 644 -11.73 29.22 4.61
N ILE A 645 -12.81 29.80 5.15
CA ILE A 645 -13.91 30.38 4.36
C ILE A 645 -13.90 31.91 4.35
N THR A 646 -12.83 32.49 3.81
CA THR A 646 -12.51 33.92 3.96
C THR A 646 -12.95 34.85 2.82
N SER A 647 -13.44 34.31 1.69
CA SER A 647 -13.77 35.12 0.50
C SER A 647 -15.09 34.67 -0.12
N TRP A 648 -16.07 35.57 -0.17
CA TRP A 648 -17.44 35.27 -0.60
C TRP A 648 -17.92 36.22 -1.68
N ASN A 649 -18.69 35.68 -2.64
CA ASN A 649 -19.49 36.45 -3.57
C ASN A 649 -20.91 36.57 -3.01
N PHE A 650 -21.38 37.80 -2.78
CA PHE A 650 -22.70 38.08 -2.23
C PHE A 650 -23.72 38.42 -3.32
N LYS A 651 -24.95 37.91 -3.16
CA LYS A 651 -26.13 38.32 -3.92
C LYS A 651 -27.33 38.31 -2.96
N ASN A 652 -28.25 39.25 -3.09
CA ASN A 652 -29.56 39.16 -2.47
C ASN A 652 -30.70 39.20 -3.50
N ASP A 653 -31.86 38.68 -3.10
CA ASP A 653 -33.14 38.90 -3.75
C ASP A 653 -34.29 38.86 -2.73
N THR A 654 -35.50 39.16 -3.19
CA THR A 654 -36.71 39.17 -2.37
C THR A 654 -37.80 38.39 -3.09
N ASP A 655 -38.38 37.40 -2.42
CA ASP A 655 -39.49 36.58 -2.88
C ASP A 655 -40.68 36.76 -1.91
N GLY A 656 -41.66 37.56 -2.34
CA GLY A 656 -42.78 37.98 -1.48
C GLY A 656 -42.29 38.70 -0.22
N ASP A 657 -42.63 38.15 0.95
CA ASP A 657 -42.18 38.65 2.26
C ASP A 657 -40.83 38.07 2.71
N ILE A 658 -40.13 37.27 1.89
CA ILE A 658 -38.85 36.64 2.24
C ILE A 658 -37.70 37.38 1.54
N THR A 659 -36.74 37.88 2.32
CA THR A 659 -35.45 38.38 1.78
C THR A 659 -34.41 37.26 1.88
N ASN A 660 -33.77 36.92 0.75
CA ASN A 660 -32.72 35.92 0.68
C ASN A 660 -31.35 36.61 0.53
N PHE A 661 -30.38 36.16 1.32
CA PHE A 661 -28.97 36.56 1.24
C PHE A 661 -28.14 35.34 0.86
N TYR A 662 -27.67 35.29 -0.37
CA TYR A 662 -26.82 34.23 -0.92
C TYR A 662 -25.35 34.62 -0.81
N TYR A 663 -24.56 33.71 -0.27
CA TYR A 663 -23.10 33.81 -0.18
C TYR A 663 -22.52 32.58 -0.87
N HIS A 664 -21.80 32.79 -1.96
CA HIS A 664 -21.09 31.73 -2.68
C HIS A 664 -19.59 31.86 -2.40
N LEU A 665 -18.98 30.83 -1.82
CA LEU A 665 -17.56 30.84 -1.47
C LEU A 665 -16.71 30.92 -2.74
N ASN A 666 -15.67 31.75 -2.75
CA ASN A 666 -14.83 31.98 -3.92
C ASN A 666 -13.66 30.97 -3.98
N VAL A 667 -13.99 29.70 -4.16
CA VAL A 667 -13.05 28.58 -4.29
C VAL A 667 -13.39 27.69 -5.50
N SER A 668 -12.42 26.94 -6.01
CA SER A 668 -12.60 26.08 -7.19
C SER A 668 -13.33 24.76 -6.89
N SER A 669 -13.17 24.23 -5.69
CA SER A 669 -13.83 23.04 -5.14
C SER A 669 -13.49 22.96 -3.64
N PRO A 670 -14.41 22.51 -2.76
CA PRO A 670 -15.84 22.24 -3.01
C PRO A 670 -16.65 23.50 -3.28
N GLU A 671 -17.83 23.35 -3.89
CA GLU A 671 -18.80 24.45 -3.99
C GLU A 671 -19.49 24.60 -2.62
N VAL A 672 -19.44 25.81 -2.03
CA VAL A 672 -20.05 26.10 -0.73
C VAL A 672 -20.95 27.31 -0.88
N ILE A 673 -22.24 27.11 -0.60
CA ILE A 673 -23.28 28.14 -0.69
C ILE A 673 -23.93 28.28 0.68
N THR A 674 -23.92 29.49 1.24
CA THR A 674 -24.73 29.82 2.43
C THR A 674 -25.90 30.70 2.01
N LEU A 675 -27.10 30.34 2.43
CA LEU A 675 -28.33 31.09 2.25
C LEU A 675 -28.85 31.52 3.62
N ILE A 676 -28.93 32.82 3.86
CA ILE A 676 -29.59 33.39 5.04
C ILE A 676 -30.92 33.99 4.58
N GLN A 677 -32.03 33.51 5.12
CA GLN A 677 -33.38 34.01 4.83
C GLN A 677 -33.94 34.78 6.01
N HIS A 678 -34.52 35.94 5.74
CA HIS A 678 -35.29 36.75 6.69
C HIS A 678 -36.75 36.90 6.21
N SER A 679 -37.72 36.92 7.13
CA SER A 679 -39.08 37.35 6.83
C SER A 679 -39.70 38.13 8.00
N PRO A 680 -40.44 39.23 7.77
CA PRO A 680 -41.14 39.99 8.80
C PRO A 680 -42.50 39.36 9.17
N LYS A 681 -42.80 38.14 8.68
CA LYS A 681 -43.99 37.35 9.02
C LYS A 681 -43.58 36.00 9.60
N GLU A 682 -44.47 35.42 10.39
CA GLU A 682 -44.32 34.02 10.80
C GLU A 682 -44.41 33.07 9.59
N ARG A 683 -43.73 31.93 9.68
CA ARG A 683 -43.76 30.88 8.66
C ARG A 683 -43.50 29.50 9.25
N THR A 684 -44.13 28.50 8.67
CA THR A 684 -43.79 27.09 8.95
C THR A 684 -42.80 26.61 7.90
N VAL A 685 -41.74 25.92 8.31
CA VAL A 685 -40.67 25.44 7.42
C VAL A 685 -40.41 23.98 7.70
N GLU A 686 -40.35 23.17 6.65
CA GLU A 686 -39.97 21.75 6.73
C GLU A 686 -38.53 21.57 6.23
N PHE A 687 -37.75 20.77 6.95
CA PHE A 687 -36.40 20.37 6.55
C PHE A 687 -36.03 19.03 7.18
N ALA A 688 -35.45 18.10 6.40
CA ALA A 688 -35.05 16.75 6.85
C ALA A 688 -36.13 15.96 7.61
N GLY A 689 -37.41 16.18 7.27
CA GLY A 689 -38.57 15.58 7.94
C GLY A 689 -38.92 16.20 9.30
N ILE A 690 -38.33 17.35 9.64
CA ILE A 690 -38.65 18.14 10.83
C ILE A 690 -39.40 19.39 10.40
N THR A 691 -40.61 19.57 10.95
CA THR A 691 -41.36 20.82 10.86
C THR A 691 -40.90 21.78 11.95
N SER A 692 -40.54 23.00 11.57
CA SER A 692 -40.13 24.10 12.45
C SER A 692 -41.06 25.29 12.28
N TYR A 693 -41.50 25.88 13.39
CA TYR A 693 -42.33 27.09 13.41
C TYR A 693 -41.44 28.29 13.67
N LEU A 694 -41.34 29.20 12.68
CA LEU A 694 -40.48 30.37 12.71
C LEU A 694 -41.32 31.63 12.95
N PRO A 695 -41.11 32.39 14.03
CA PRO A 695 -41.85 33.61 14.31
C PRO A 695 -41.41 34.79 13.40
N PRO A 696 -42.12 35.94 13.43
CA PRO A 696 -41.73 37.13 12.67
C PRO A 696 -40.30 37.60 12.98
N ASN A 697 -39.59 38.12 11.98
CA ASN A 697 -38.21 38.59 12.02
C ASN A 697 -37.14 37.52 12.37
N SER A 698 -37.52 36.24 12.39
CA SER A 698 -36.59 35.13 12.55
C SER A 698 -35.72 34.91 11.31
N LEU A 699 -34.55 34.30 11.52
CA LEU A 699 -33.63 33.89 10.46
C LEU A 699 -33.70 32.39 10.22
N LYS A 700 -33.53 31.99 8.96
CA LYS A 700 -33.19 30.62 8.58
C LYS A 700 -31.86 30.63 7.85
N VAL A 701 -30.94 29.78 8.28
CA VAL A 701 -29.61 29.64 7.66
C VAL A 701 -29.55 28.27 7.02
N SER A 702 -29.17 28.19 5.76
CA SER A 702 -28.94 26.92 5.06
C SER A 702 -27.54 26.94 4.47
N ILE A 703 -26.73 25.94 4.79
CA ILE A 703 -25.40 25.74 4.22
C ILE A 703 -25.45 24.51 3.32
N THR A 704 -25.14 24.70 2.04
CA THR A 704 -24.97 23.64 1.04
C THR A 704 -23.48 23.46 0.75
N ILE A 705 -22.99 22.24 0.89
CA ILE A 705 -21.61 21.84 0.54
C ILE A 705 -21.72 20.77 -0.54
N ASN A 706 -21.20 21.08 -1.73
CA ASN A 706 -21.24 20.23 -2.91
C ASN A 706 -19.82 19.81 -3.34
N GLY A 707 -19.62 18.50 -3.49
CA GLY A 707 -18.39 17.93 -4.03
C GLY A 707 -17.18 18.01 -3.09
N TRP A 708 -17.37 17.87 -1.77
CA TRP A 708 -16.23 17.70 -0.85
C TRP A 708 -15.43 16.44 -1.19
N GLN A 709 -14.11 16.55 -1.16
CA GLN A 709 -13.17 15.49 -1.51
C GLN A 709 -12.55 14.94 -0.21
N PHE A 710 -13.14 13.88 0.38
CA PHE A 710 -12.68 13.35 1.67
C PHE A 710 -11.40 12.50 1.53
N GLN A 711 -10.38 12.70 2.34
CA GLN A 711 -9.16 11.87 2.29
C GLN A 711 -9.40 10.40 2.69
N SER A 712 -10.55 10.05 3.28
CA SER A 712 -10.96 8.67 3.56
C SER A 712 -12.49 8.53 3.59
N ASN A 713 -12.99 7.35 3.22
CA ASN A 713 -14.39 6.93 3.42
C ASN A 713 -14.81 6.81 4.89
N LEU A 714 -13.87 6.80 5.84
CA LEU A 714 -14.14 6.78 7.29
C LEU A 714 -14.27 8.18 7.91
N ASN A 715 -14.13 9.25 7.12
CA ASN A 715 -14.11 10.62 7.60
C ASN A 715 -15.49 11.29 7.52
N ASN A 716 -15.73 12.25 8.40
CA ASN A 716 -16.94 13.06 8.49
C ASN A 716 -16.60 14.54 8.24
N LEU A 717 -17.59 15.35 7.88
CA LEU A 717 -17.44 16.81 7.92
C LEU A 717 -17.81 17.35 9.31
N ARG A 718 -17.19 18.46 9.68
CA ARG A 718 -17.55 19.29 10.82
C ARG A 718 -17.62 20.74 10.37
N VAL A 719 -18.83 21.27 10.28
CA VAL A 719 -19.08 22.68 9.98
C VAL A 719 -18.97 23.46 11.27
N LEU A 720 -18.02 24.41 11.32
CA LEU A 720 -17.73 25.21 12.50
C LEU A 720 -18.37 26.59 12.40
N PHE A 721 -19.02 26.99 13.50
CA PHE A 721 -19.47 28.34 13.76
C PHE A 721 -18.71 28.93 14.93
N ASN A 722 -18.57 30.26 14.96
CA ASN A 722 -18.08 30.98 16.13
C ASN A 722 -19.05 32.08 16.56
N THR A 723 -19.05 32.36 17.85
CA THR A 723 -19.81 33.45 18.46
C THR A 723 -19.15 33.90 19.77
N LYS A 724 -19.51 35.09 20.26
CA LYS A 724 -19.00 35.63 21.54
C LYS A 724 -20.04 35.44 22.64
N ILE A 725 -19.59 34.91 23.77
CA ILE A 725 -20.38 34.64 24.97
C ILE A 725 -19.58 35.16 26.17
N GLU A 726 -20.18 36.07 26.92
CA GLU A 726 -19.65 36.61 28.18
C GLU A 726 -20.33 35.87 29.36
N ASP A 727 -19.72 35.83 30.54
CA ASP A 727 -20.27 35.08 31.70
C ASP A 727 -21.66 35.62 32.10
N GLN A 728 -22.65 34.72 32.15
CA GLN A 728 -24.08 35.05 32.22
C GLN A 728 -24.61 35.01 33.65
N VAL A 729 -25.04 36.16 34.17
CA VAL A 729 -25.71 36.29 35.48
C VAL A 729 -27.04 37.01 35.29
N ASP A 730 -28.13 36.41 35.76
CA ASP A 730 -29.45 37.05 35.72
C ASP A 730 -29.54 38.23 36.73
N LYS A 731 -30.53 39.10 36.59
CA LYS A 731 -30.85 40.16 37.57
C LYS A 731 -31.05 39.61 38.99
N CYS A 732 -31.42 38.34 39.13
CA CYS A 732 -31.57 37.64 40.41
C CYS A 732 -30.24 37.16 41.04
N GLY A 733 -29.12 37.20 40.32
CA GLY A 733 -27.81 36.74 40.78
C GLY A 733 -27.49 35.27 40.48
N ASP A 734 -28.40 34.54 39.82
CA ASP A 734 -28.19 33.15 39.42
C ASP A 734 -27.38 33.05 38.12
N GLN A 735 -26.54 32.01 38.01
CA GLN A 735 -25.85 31.67 36.75
C GLN A 735 -26.84 31.05 35.76
N LEU A 736 -26.84 31.55 34.53
CA LEU A 736 -27.65 31.01 33.44
C LEU A 736 -26.82 30.13 32.51
N ASP A 737 -27.21 28.87 32.33
CA ASP A 737 -26.62 28.00 31.31
C ASP A 737 -26.85 28.60 29.91
N SER A 738 -25.75 28.76 29.16
CA SER A 738 -25.79 29.31 27.79
C SER A 738 -26.09 28.26 26.71
N PHE A 739 -26.17 26.98 27.09
CA PHE A 739 -26.34 25.86 26.17
C PHE A 739 -27.36 24.87 26.71
N GLY A 740 -28.44 24.63 25.96
CA GLY A 740 -29.35 23.51 26.17
C GLY A 740 -28.83 22.27 25.44
N LYS A 741 -28.65 21.16 26.16
CA LYS A 741 -28.21 19.87 25.61
C LYS A 741 -29.21 18.78 25.96
N ASP A 742 -29.33 17.76 25.11
CA ASP A 742 -30.09 16.55 25.44
C ASP A 742 -29.29 15.57 26.32
N THR A 743 -29.91 14.45 26.68
CA THR A 743 -29.32 13.39 27.51
C THR A 743 -28.07 12.73 26.91
N ASN A 744 -27.75 12.98 25.65
CA ASN A 744 -26.58 12.45 24.92
C ASN A 744 -25.48 13.51 24.74
N ASP A 745 -25.56 14.65 25.43
CA ASP A 745 -24.67 15.81 25.29
C ASP A 745 -24.76 16.53 23.92
N ASP A 746 -25.77 16.20 23.11
CA ASP A 746 -26.06 16.82 21.80
C ASP A 746 -26.70 18.20 22.01
N LEU A 747 -26.12 19.24 21.39
CA LEU A 747 -26.54 20.62 21.54
C LEU A 747 -27.90 20.84 20.85
N LYS A 748 -28.91 21.25 21.63
CA LYS A 748 -30.26 21.59 21.16
C LYS A 748 -30.46 23.08 20.97
N TYR A 749 -29.91 23.90 21.85
CA TYR A 749 -30.00 25.34 21.72
C TYR A 749 -28.84 26.10 22.36
N ILE A 750 -28.63 27.32 21.88
CA ILE A 750 -27.80 28.34 22.50
C ILE A 750 -28.70 29.47 23.01
N ARG A 751 -28.39 29.97 24.21
CA ARG A 751 -29.05 31.13 24.84
C ARG A 751 -27.96 32.07 25.35
N ILE A 752 -28.02 33.34 24.95
CA ILE A 752 -27.07 34.37 25.36
C ILE A 752 -27.90 35.56 25.85
N VAL A 753 -27.56 36.11 27.01
CA VAL A 753 -28.15 37.34 27.55
C VAL A 753 -27.09 38.43 27.52
N LYS A 754 -27.48 39.63 27.09
CA LYS A 754 -26.61 40.80 27.08
C LYS A 754 -27.44 42.07 27.22
N ASP A 755 -27.12 42.87 28.23
CA ASP A 755 -27.77 44.15 28.51
C ASP A 755 -29.32 44.04 28.49
N ASN A 756 -29.85 43.08 29.27
CA ASN A 756 -31.26 42.66 29.36
C ASN A 756 -31.89 42.10 28.06
N SER A 757 -31.15 41.99 26.96
CA SER A 757 -31.61 41.35 25.72
C SER A 757 -31.21 39.87 25.69
N VAL A 758 -32.18 38.98 25.44
CA VAL A 758 -31.93 37.55 25.19
C VAL A 758 -31.74 37.32 23.69
N PHE A 759 -30.81 36.44 23.33
CA PHE A 759 -30.61 35.90 22.00
C PHE A 759 -30.69 34.38 22.08
N TYR A 760 -31.39 33.78 21.13
CA TYR A 760 -31.67 32.35 21.08
C TYR A 760 -31.33 31.80 19.69
N GLY A 761 -30.92 30.54 19.64
CA GLY A 761 -30.72 29.79 18.40
C GLY A 761 -30.88 28.31 18.67
N SER A 762 -31.59 27.59 17.83
CA SER A 762 -31.78 26.14 17.98
C SER A 762 -30.98 25.36 16.95
N PHE A 763 -30.65 24.13 17.30
CA PHE A 763 -29.96 23.19 16.42
C PHE A 763 -30.88 21.99 16.21
N ILE A 764 -31.21 21.73 14.96
CA ILE A 764 -31.84 20.47 14.58
C ILE A 764 -30.79 19.35 14.62
N ASP A 765 -31.21 18.14 14.96
CA ASP A 765 -30.36 16.95 14.98
C ASP A 765 -30.46 16.13 13.69
N ARG A 766 -30.96 16.74 12.60
CA ARG A 766 -31.01 16.14 11.26
C ARG A 766 -30.52 17.10 10.17
N ILE A 767 -29.99 16.52 9.11
CA ILE A 767 -29.48 17.19 7.90
C ILE A 767 -29.98 16.45 6.65
N MET A 768 -29.71 16.99 5.46
CA MET A 768 -29.84 16.24 4.21
C MET A 768 -28.45 15.82 3.71
N SER A 769 -28.26 14.52 3.56
CA SER A 769 -27.08 13.89 2.94
C SER A 769 -27.51 13.22 1.64
N ASP A 770 -26.99 13.66 0.51
CA ASP A 770 -27.28 13.14 -0.84
C ASP A 770 -28.79 13.03 -1.15
N GLY A 771 -29.57 14.02 -0.68
CA GLY A 771 -31.02 14.07 -0.84
C GLY A 771 -31.82 13.20 0.15
N LYS A 772 -31.18 12.59 1.14
CA LYS A 772 -31.81 11.77 2.20
C LYS A 772 -31.65 12.41 3.58
N PRO A 773 -32.69 12.44 4.43
CA PRO A 773 -32.54 12.84 5.84
C PRO A 773 -31.60 11.89 6.58
N THR A 774 -30.70 12.43 7.40
CA THR A 774 -29.83 11.65 8.31
C THR A 774 -29.50 12.46 9.56
N SER A 775 -29.12 11.80 10.65
CA SER A 775 -28.82 12.46 11.93
C SER A 775 -27.47 13.20 11.90
N THR A 776 -27.37 14.33 12.60
CA THR A 776 -26.12 15.07 12.88
C THR A 776 -25.73 14.92 14.36
N ARG A 777 -24.53 15.38 14.72
CA ARG A 777 -24.10 15.60 16.10
C ARG A 777 -23.66 17.05 16.29
N ASN A 778 -24.37 17.78 17.15
CA ASN A 778 -24.15 19.19 17.42
C ASN A 778 -23.40 19.32 18.75
N GLN A 779 -22.27 20.03 18.77
CA GLN A 779 -21.39 20.06 19.95
C GLN A 779 -20.66 21.39 20.12
N VAL A 780 -20.41 21.77 21.38
CA VAL A 780 -19.49 22.86 21.71
C VAL A 780 -18.06 22.30 21.65
N ILE A 781 -17.25 22.84 20.74
CA ILE A 781 -15.88 22.34 20.46
C ILE A 781 -14.87 22.93 21.44
N SER A 782 -14.95 24.23 21.68
CA SER A 782 -14.12 24.93 22.67
C SER A 782 -14.69 26.30 23.01
N THR A 783 -14.40 26.79 24.22
CA THR A 783 -14.68 28.16 24.65
C THR A 783 -13.38 28.78 25.12
N ASN A 784 -12.94 29.86 24.46
CA ASN A 784 -11.80 30.65 24.91
C ASN A 784 -12.29 31.67 25.94
N LYS A 785 -11.87 31.48 27.20
CA LYS A 785 -12.25 32.33 28.34
C LYS A 785 -11.61 33.72 28.32
N GLU A 786 -10.53 33.93 27.58
CA GLU A 786 -9.86 35.24 27.49
C GLU A 786 -10.55 36.18 26.49
N THR A 787 -11.13 35.62 25.42
CA THR A 787 -11.78 36.37 24.33
C THR A 787 -13.31 36.26 24.34
N GLY A 788 -13.88 35.42 25.19
CA GLY A 788 -15.31 35.05 25.19
C GLY A 788 -15.76 34.26 23.96
N THR A 789 -14.86 33.87 23.05
CA THR A 789 -15.25 33.22 21.79
C THR A 789 -15.48 31.72 21.98
N THR A 790 -16.67 31.25 21.63
CA THR A 790 -17.01 29.82 21.59
C THR A 790 -17.09 29.30 20.16
N LEU A 791 -16.51 28.12 19.92
CA LEU A 791 -16.64 27.34 18.69
C LEU A 791 -17.71 26.26 18.85
N ILE A 792 -18.63 26.18 17.89
CA ILE A 792 -19.71 25.19 17.82
C ILE A 792 -19.55 24.40 16.53
N GLY A 793 -19.64 23.08 16.60
CA GLY A 793 -19.47 22.17 15.48
C GLY A 793 -20.72 21.35 15.21
N ILE A 794 -21.14 21.33 13.95
CA ILE A 794 -22.19 20.44 13.42
C ILE A 794 -21.49 19.33 12.63
N GLN A 795 -21.55 18.09 13.11
CA GLN A 795 -20.87 16.94 12.52
C GLN A 795 -21.80 16.18 11.58
N VAL A 796 -21.35 16.05 10.33
CA VAL A 796 -22.10 15.59 9.17
C VAL A 796 -21.42 14.33 8.61
N PRO A 797 -22.15 13.21 8.37
CA PRO A 797 -21.60 12.03 7.72
C PRO A 797 -21.08 12.33 6.31
N GLN A 798 -20.39 11.37 5.70
CA GLN A 798 -19.87 11.53 4.34
C GLN A 798 -21.01 11.80 3.33
N CYS A 799 -20.92 12.88 2.57
CA CYS A 799 -21.92 13.27 1.55
C CYS A 799 -21.26 14.01 0.39
N TYR A 800 -21.79 13.79 -0.81
CA TYR A 800 -21.41 14.59 -2.00
C TYR A 800 -22.22 15.89 -2.05
N ASN A 801 -23.50 15.84 -1.66
CA ASN A 801 -24.35 17.01 -1.45
C ASN A 801 -24.83 17.01 0.01
N CYS A 802 -24.30 17.94 0.79
CA CYS A 802 -24.62 18.12 2.20
C CYS A 802 -25.42 19.41 2.37
N ILE A 803 -26.66 19.35 2.87
CA ILE A 803 -27.44 20.53 3.24
C ILE A 803 -27.67 20.52 4.74
N ILE A 804 -27.38 21.63 5.39
CA ILE A 804 -27.36 21.81 6.85
C ILE A 804 -28.16 23.06 7.19
N ASP A 805 -29.10 22.96 8.14
CA ASP A 805 -29.99 24.06 8.54
C ASP A 805 -29.92 24.32 10.06
N PRO A 806 -28.95 25.10 10.56
CA PRO A 806 -28.97 25.54 11.94
C PRO A 806 -30.14 26.53 12.15
N ASN A 807 -31.22 26.03 12.74
CA ASN A 807 -32.49 26.71 12.93
C ASN A 807 -32.42 27.90 13.91
N PHE A 808 -31.98 29.06 13.41
CA PHE A 808 -31.56 30.21 14.22
C PHE A 808 -32.67 31.27 14.45
N SER A 809 -33.62 30.96 15.34
CA SER A 809 -34.69 31.89 15.75
C SER A 809 -34.24 32.87 16.85
N VAL A 810 -33.84 34.09 16.48
CA VAL A 810 -33.49 35.15 17.45
C VAL A 810 -34.75 35.73 18.11
N LEU A 811 -34.74 35.83 19.44
CA LEU A 811 -35.91 36.11 20.27
C LEU A 811 -35.54 36.99 21.46
N LEU A 812 -36.01 38.23 21.42
CA LEU A 812 -35.59 39.32 22.30
C LEU A 812 -36.61 39.57 23.40
N GLN A 813 -36.27 39.19 24.64
CA GLN A 813 -37.12 39.39 25.80
C GLN A 813 -37.29 40.88 26.15
N SER A 814 -38.52 41.26 26.50
CA SER A 814 -38.84 42.42 27.35
C SER A 814 -39.01 41.95 28.79
N GLU A 815 -38.45 42.68 29.76
CA GLU A 815 -38.23 42.22 31.14
C GLU A 815 -39.40 41.47 31.81
N PRO A 816 -39.14 40.36 32.53
CA PRO A 816 -40.03 39.92 33.58
C PRO A 816 -39.80 40.82 34.81
N GLU A 817 -40.87 41.38 35.38
CA GLU A 817 -40.78 41.97 36.71
C GLU A 817 -40.34 40.89 37.70
N CYS A 818 -39.28 41.18 38.46
CA CYS A 818 -38.98 40.38 39.64
C CYS A 818 -40.22 40.46 40.54
N ASN A 819 -40.95 39.35 40.69
CA ASN A 819 -41.95 39.25 41.73
C ASN A 819 -41.23 39.53 43.05
N ASP A 820 -41.55 40.67 43.67
CA ASP A 820 -41.32 40.92 45.10
C ASP A 820 -42.21 39.94 45.88
N GLY A 821 -41.85 38.66 45.81
CA GLY A 821 -42.33 37.57 46.63
C GLY A 821 -41.83 37.82 48.04
N GLY A 822 -42.48 38.77 48.71
CA GLY A 822 -42.07 39.31 49.99
C GLY A 822 -41.74 38.19 50.94
N ILE A 823 -40.47 38.13 51.36
CA ILE A 823 -39.99 37.10 52.28
C ILE A 823 -40.88 37.15 53.52
N SER A 824 -41.71 36.11 53.69
CA SER A 824 -42.52 35.95 54.89
C SER A 824 -41.61 36.06 56.10
N LYS A 825 -41.92 37.00 57.00
CA LYS A 825 -41.15 37.24 58.24
C LYS A 825 -41.03 36.00 59.13
N GLN A 826 -41.74 34.91 58.83
CA GLN A 826 -41.62 33.62 59.52
C GLN A 826 -40.35 32.85 59.13
N THR A 827 -39.88 32.90 57.87
CA THR A 827 -38.73 32.06 57.43
C THR A 827 -37.40 32.54 58.01
N ILE A 828 -37.20 33.86 58.13
CA ILE A 828 -36.01 34.45 58.75
C ILE A 828 -35.92 34.07 60.24
N ILE A 829 -37.07 33.98 60.94
CA ILE A 829 -37.12 33.58 62.36
C ILE A 829 -36.71 32.11 62.54
N ILE A 830 -37.12 31.22 61.63
CA ILE A 830 -36.75 29.79 61.67
C ILE A 830 -35.26 29.59 61.41
N VAL A 831 -34.68 30.25 60.40
CA VAL A 831 -33.25 30.12 60.10
C VAL A 831 -32.39 30.74 61.21
N ALA A 832 -32.77 31.90 61.74
CA ALA A 832 -32.07 32.53 62.86
C ALA A 832 -32.10 31.69 64.15
N THR A 833 -33.22 31.00 64.45
CA THR A 833 -33.33 30.15 65.64
C THR A 833 -32.55 28.84 65.51
N VAL A 834 -32.53 28.21 64.33
CA VAL A 834 -31.74 26.99 64.09
C VAL A 834 -30.24 27.26 64.11
N VAL A 835 -29.78 28.32 63.42
CA VAL A 835 -28.35 28.71 63.43
C VAL A 835 -27.91 29.19 64.81
N GLY A 836 -28.75 29.99 65.50
CA GLY A 836 -28.51 30.41 66.88
C GLY A 836 -28.42 29.22 67.85
N GLY A 837 -29.29 28.22 67.71
CA GLY A 837 -29.26 27.01 68.53
C GLY A 837 -27.99 26.16 68.32
N ALA A 838 -27.54 25.99 67.08
CA ALA A 838 -26.32 25.26 66.76
C ALA A 838 -25.05 25.97 67.28
N VAL A 839 -25.00 27.30 67.17
CA VAL A 839 -23.90 28.12 67.73
C VAL A 839 -23.92 28.10 69.26
N LEU A 840 -25.09 28.15 69.89
CA LEU A 840 -25.21 28.05 71.36
C LEU A 840 -24.79 26.67 71.87
N LEU A 841 -25.19 25.57 71.20
CA LEU A 841 -24.78 24.21 71.58
C LEU A 841 -23.28 23.99 71.45
N SER A 842 -22.66 24.48 70.38
CA SER A 842 -21.20 24.38 70.20
C SER A 842 -20.42 25.26 71.18
N LEU A 843 -20.91 26.47 71.49
CA LEU A 843 -20.35 27.30 72.56
C LEU A 843 -20.52 26.67 73.94
N LEU A 844 -21.66 26.05 74.26
CA LEU A 844 -21.88 25.35 75.53
C LEU A 844 -20.99 24.10 75.66
N MET A 845 -20.75 23.38 74.56
CA MET A 845 -19.84 22.23 74.56
C MET A 845 -18.37 22.68 74.76
N LEU A 846 -17.95 23.77 74.10
CA LEU A 846 -16.64 24.40 74.31
C LEU A 846 -16.49 24.98 75.73
N LEU A 847 -17.54 25.60 76.28
CA LEU A 847 -17.55 26.10 77.65
C LEU A 847 -17.50 24.95 78.65
N GLY A 848 -18.18 23.84 78.39
CA GLY A 848 -18.09 22.60 79.16
C GLY A 848 -16.67 22.03 79.17
N ILE A 849 -16.01 21.96 78.01
CA ILE A 849 -14.60 21.55 77.89
C ILE A 849 -13.68 22.53 78.64
N TYR A 850 -13.90 23.84 78.50
CA TYR A 850 -13.13 24.89 79.16
C TYR A 850 -13.27 24.85 80.68
N LEU A 851 -14.48 24.67 81.22
CA LEU A 851 -14.74 24.52 82.65
C LEU A 851 -14.18 23.20 83.20
N LYS A 852 -14.26 22.10 82.43
CA LYS A 852 -13.62 20.81 82.77
C LYS A 852 -12.09 20.93 82.78
N LYS A 853 -11.51 21.76 81.90
CA LYS A 853 -10.07 22.07 81.84
C LYS A 853 -9.62 23.09 82.91
N LYS A 854 -10.52 23.93 83.42
CA LYS A 854 -10.27 24.92 84.50
C LYS A 854 -10.42 24.33 85.91
N ARG A 855 -11.12 23.21 86.09
CA ARG A 855 -11.23 22.47 87.37
C ARG A 855 -10.14 21.42 87.63
N GLY A 856 -9.21 21.20 86.69
CA GLY A 856 -8.12 20.22 86.80
C GLY A 856 -6.74 20.83 87.05
N ARG A 857 -6.64 21.95 87.79
CA ARG A 857 -5.38 22.71 87.98
C ARG A 857 -5.11 23.10 89.43
N VAL A 858 -5.23 22.14 90.34
CA VAL A 858 -4.68 22.22 91.71
C VAL A 858 -3.99 20.88 92.00
N TYR A 859 -2.79 20.94 92.57
CA TYR A 859 -1.87 19.83 92.86
C TYR A 859 -1.31 19.06 91.64
N ASN A 860 -0.04 19.36 91.33
CA ASN A 860 0.99 18.33 91.27
C ASN A 860 2.33 18.97 91.67
N LEU A 861 2.87 18.50 92.79
CA LEU A 861 4.14 18.88 93.39
C LEU A 861 4.82 17.57 93.82
N PHE A 862 6.15 17.54 93.73
CA PHE A 862 7.05 16.44 94.07
C PHE A 862 7.20 15.24 93.12
N THR A 863 8.43 14.75 93.14
CA THR A 863 9.09 13.77 92.28
C THR A 863 9.33 12.45 93.01
N ALA A 864 9.31 11.36 92.23
CA ALA A 864 10.12 10.14 92.39
C ALA A 864 9.98 9.25 93.65
N SER A 865 9.59 7.99 93.43
CA SER A 865 10.21 6.81 94.06
C SER A 865 9.82 5.50 93.35
N ASN A 866 10.56 4.42 93.61
CA ASN A 866 10.47 3.11 92.96
C ASN A 866 9.61 2.07 93.75
N ILE A 867 9.53 0.85 93.18
CA ILE A 867 9.48 -0.48 93.84
C ILE A 867 8.12 -1.19 94.09
N LEU A 868 7.92 -2.25 93.28
CA LEU A 868 7.45 -3.64 93.53
C LEU A 868 6.22 -3.98 94.40
N GLY A 869 5.45 -4.98 93.90
CA GLY A 869 4.70 -5.92 94.75
C GLY A 869 3.55 -6.67 94.07
N GLN A 870 3.84 -7.87 93.51
CA GLN A 870 3.12 -9.18 93.56
C GLN A 870 1.55 -9.23 93.47
N SER A 871 0.85 -10.32 93.07
CA SER A 871 1.11 -11.77 93.16
C SER A 871 0.17 -12.60 92.24
N PHE A 872 0.64 -13.75 91.72
CA PHE A 872 -0.02 -15.09 91.55
C PHE A 872 -1.50 -15.21 91.06
N LEU A 873 -1.97 -16.24 90.34
CA LEU A 873 -1.69 -17.70 90.19
C LEU A 873 -1.94 -18.10 88.70
N THR A 874 -1.49 -19.20 88.08
CA THR A 874 -0.67 -20.37 88.47
C THR A 874 -0.15 -21.09 87.20
N ASN A 875 1.16 -21.39 87.18
CA ASN A 875 1.81 -22.71 87.00
C ASN A 875 1.54 -23.57 85.74
N ASN A 876 2.47 -24.37 85.21
CA ASN A 876 3.94 -24.56 85.34
C ASN A 876 4.34 -25.58 84.24
N ASN A 877 5.59 -25.88 83.84
CA ASN A 877 6.80 -26.15 84.63
C ASN A 877 8.06 -26.19 83.70
N THR A 878 9.16 -25.55 84.13
CA THR A 878 10.55 -26.08 84.24
C THR A 878 11.32 -26.69 83.04
N THR A 879 12.65 -26.56 82.83
CA THR A 879 13.79 -25.89 83.52
C THR A 879 15.09 -26.02 82.69
N ALA A 880 16.04 -25.08 82.83
CA ALA A 880 17.53 -25.24 82.94
C ALA A 880 18.32 -26.08 81.88
N THR A 881 19.63 -25.95 81.57
CA THR A 881 20.82 -25.12 81.96
C THR A 881 21.92 -25.28 80.85
N PRO A 882 23.11 -24.63 80.90
CA PRO A 882 23.91 -24.32 79.69
C PRO A 882 25.19 -25.17 79.42
N ASN A 883 25.89 -24.77 78.32
CA ASN A 883 27.31 -24.95 77.95
C ASN A 883 27.74 -26.06 76.94
N ILE A 884 28.73 -25.66 76.14
CA ILE A 884 29.48 -26.29 75.03
C ILE A 884 30.67 -27.09 75.66
N PRO A 885 31.18 -28.27 75.19
CA PRO A 885 31.78 -28.47 73.83
C PRO A 885 31.86 -29.89 73.18
N CYS A 886 32.36 -29.89 71.91
CA CYS A 886 33.23 -30.88 71.24
C CYS A 886 32.80 -32.31 70.80
N SER A 887 32.75 -32.48 69.46
CA SER A 887 33.54 -33.43 68.63
C SER A 887 33.09 -34.87 68.31
N ALA A 888 33.41 -35.25 67.05
CA ALA A 888 33.72 -36.59 66.48
C ALA A 888 32.60 -37.57 66.04
N THR A 889 32.76 -38.50 65.06
CA THR A 889 33.43 -38.55 63.71
C THR A 889 32.94 -39.85 62.96
N ILE A 890 33.06 -39.95 61.62
CA ILE A 890 32.98 -41.17 60.73
C ILE A 890 31.56 -41.82 60.65
N THR A 891 31.03 -42.41 59.56
CA THR A 891 31.59 -43.34 58.53
C THR A 891 31.10 -43.13 57.07
N ASN A 892 31.84 -43.75 56.14
CA ASN A 892 31.78 -43.63 54.67
C ASN A 892 31.08 -44.82 53.96
N ASN A 893 30.93 -44.71 52.62
CA ASN A 893 30.90 -45.78 51.59
C ASN A 893 29.65 -46.66 51.35
N ASN A 894 28.97 -46.48 50.19
CA ASN A 894 29.14 -47.29 48.95
C ASN A 894 27.98 -47.09 47.94
N VAL A 895 28.24 -46.70 46.68
CA VAL A 895 28.33 -47.54 45.45
C VAL A 895 27.07 -48.35 45.10
N GLN A 896 26.35 -47.98 44.02
CA GLN A 896 26.17 -48.81 42.80
C GLN A 896 25.39 -48.11 41.66
N GLN A 897 25.53 -48.66 40.44
CA GLN A 897 24.99 -48.18 39.17
C GLN A 897 23.55 -48.68 38.91
N SER A 898 22.78 -48.04 38.01
CA SER A 898 22.34 -48.64 36.72
C SER A 898 21.16 -47.89 36.05
N ASN A 899 20.83 -48.34 34.83
CA ASN A 899 20.19 -47.59 33.76
C ASN A 899 18.64 -47.59 33.70
N ASN A 900 18.13 -46.53 33.08
CA ASN A 900 17.02 -46.48 32.08
C ASN A 900 15.53 -46.63 32.45
N ASN A 901 14.80 -45.61 31.97
CA ASN A 901 13.50 -45.65 31.28
C ASN A 901 12.22 -46.09 32.02
N LYS A 902 11.36 -45.10 32.32
CA LYS A 902 10.12 -44.87 31.53
C LYS A 902 9.46 -43.51 31.84
N GLN A 903 8.75 -42.98 30.83
CA GLN A 903 8.06 -41.68 30.86
C GLN A 903 6.77 -41.71 31.71
N LYS A 904 6.48 -40.65 32.47
CA LYS A 904 5.34 -39.71 32.26
C LYS A 904 5.06 -38.80 33.47
N LYS A 905 4.41 -37.66 33.20
CA LYS A 905 3.81 -36.67 34.13
C LYS A 905 4.78 -35.78 34.93
N THR A 906 5.23 -34.71 34.28
CA THR A 906 5.69 -33.48 34.93
C THR A 906 4.53 -32.78 35.64
N ASN A 907 4.57 -32.75 36.98
CA ASN A 907 3.72 -31.86 37.77
C ASN A 907 4.39 -30.47 37.93
N GLN A 908 3.57 -29.42 37.94
CA GLN A 908 3.99 -28.05 38.17
C GLN A 908 4.70 -27.90 39.54
N LYS A 909 5.92 -27.36 39.55
CA LYS A 909 6.48 -26.65 40.71
C LYS A 909 7.25 -25.41 40.30
N SER A 910 6.52 -24.29 40.32
CA SER A 910 6.91 -22.98 40.85
C SER A 910 8.35 -22.48 40.63
N ILE A 911 8.45 -21.35 39.92
CA ILE A 911 9.67 -20.55 39.66
C ILE A 911 10.34 -20.00 40.95
N HIS A 912 9.70 -20.12 42.12
CA HIS A 912 10.16 -19.51 43.37
C HIS A 912 11.44 -20.09 43.99
N SER A 913 11.89 -21.31 43.61
CA SER A 913 13.01 -21.97 44.30
C SER A 913 14.41 -21.47 43.86
N THR A 914 14.58 -21.08 42.58
CA THR A 914 15.91 -20.74 42.03
C THR A 914 16.38 -19.30 42.37
N PHE A 915 15.44 -18.36 42.58
CA PHE A 915 15.77 -16.96 42.88
C PHE A 915 16.01 -16.64 44.37
N SER A 916 15.73 -17.58 45.27
CA SER A 916 15.84 -17.35 46.73
C SER A 916 17.25 -16.99 47.22
N LYS A 917 18.30 -17.34 46.48
CA LYS A 917 19.71 -17.09 46.85
C LYS A 917 20.31 -15.77 46.33
N LEU A 918 19.55 -14.95 45.58
CA LEU A 918 20.07 -13.71 44.94
C LEU A 918 19.51 -12.39 45.49
N ARG A 919 18.72 -12.42 46.59
CA ARG A 919 18.01 -11.27 47.18
C ARG A 919 18.87 -10.07 47.69
N HIS A 920 20.19 -10.08 47.51
CA HIS A 920 21.09 -9.04 48.05
C HIS A 920 21.65 -8.04 47.03
N LYS A 921 21.24 -8.05 45.75
CA LYS A 921 21.79 -7.14 44.70
C LYS A 921 20.77 -6.62 43.67
N TRP A 922 19.55 -6.25 44.09
CA TRP A 922 18.61 -5.51 43.23
C TRP A 922 18.48 -4.05 43.68
N PRO A 923 18.20 -3.10 42.77
CA PRO A 923 17.94 -3.28 41.33
C PRO A 923 19.20 -3.56 40.50
N ILE A 924 19.08 -4.41 39.47
CA ILE A 924 20.13 -4.60 38.45
C ILE A 924 20.07 -3.45 37.43
N LYS A 925 21.16 -2.71 37.28
CA LYS A 925 21.30 -1.69 36.23
C LYS A 925 21.69 -2.36 34.92
N LEU A 926 20.85 -2.24 33.90
CA LEU A 926 21.09 -2.80 32.56
C LEU A 926 22.02 -1.86 31.77
N GLU A 927 23.34 -2.12 31.82
CA GLU A 927 24.37 -1.25 31.25
C GLU A 927 24.54 -1.42 29.73
N GLY A 928 23.60 -0.91 28.93
CA GLY A 928 23.61 -1.08 27.48
C GLY A 928 24.84 -0.52 26.76
N LYS A 929 25.54 0.48 27.31
CA LYS A 929 26.84 0.90 26.73
C LYS A 929 27.88 -0.24 26.68
N LYS A 930 28.01 -1.04 27.75
CA LYS A 930 28.95 -2.18 27.77
C LYS A 930 28.56 -3.26 26.77
N MET A 931 27.26 -3.39 26.56
CA MET A 931 26.66 -4.34 25.64
C MET A 931 26.85 -3.93 24.18
N ALA A 932 26.66 -2.64 23.85
CA ALA A 932 27.00 -2.08 22.55
C ALA A 932 28.50 -2.25 22.24
N ASP A 933 29.39 -1.99 23.20
CA ASP A 933 30.83 -2.25 23.04
C ASP A 933 31.15 -3.73 22.77
N TYR A 934 30.43 -4.67 23.40
CA TYR A 934 30.56 -6.11 23.15
C TYR A 934 30.05 -6.52 21.75
N ILE A 935 28.88 -6.01 21.34
CA ILE A 935 28.30 -6.27 20.02
C ILE A 935 29.22 -5.74 18.92
N LEU A 936 29.73 -4.51 19.05
CA LEU A 936 30.64 -3.90 18.09
C LEU A 936 31.96 -4.71 17.95
N GLN A 937 32.50 -5.27 19.04
CA GLN A 937 33.66 -6.18 18.97
C GLN A 937 33.38 -7.52 18.27
N GLY A 938 32.12 -7.97 18.26
CA GLY A 938 31.68 -9.11 17.44
C GLY A 938 31.65 -8.73 15.96
N ILE A 939 30.93 -7.66 15.63
CA ILE A 939 30.77 -7.15 14.27
C ILE A 939 32.13 -6.80 13.63
N GLU A 940 33.08 -6.21 14.37
CA GLU A 940 34.44 -5.92 13.89
C GLU A 940 35.18 -7.19 13.40
N LYS A 941 35.05 -8.30 14.13
CA LYS A 941 35.66 -9.60 13.76
C LYS A 941 34.95 -10.23 12.56
N GLU A 942 33.62 -10.20 12.54
CA GLU A 942 32.82 -10.70 11.42
C GLU A 942 33.11 -9.91 10.14
N THR A 943 33.18 -8.58 10.23
CA THR A 943 33.49 -7.67 9.12
C THR A 943 34.91 -7.90 8.60
N THR A 944 35.89 -8.05 9.49
CA THR A 944 37.27 -8.37 9.11
C THR A 944 37.34 -9.69 8.36
N THR A 945 36.62 -10.72 8.84
CA THR A 945 36.56 -12.04 8.21
C THR A 945 35.90 -11.96 6.84
N PHE A 946 34.69 -11.40 6.77
CA PHE A 946 33.93 -11.20 5.52
C PHE A 946 34.73 -10.43 4.46
N LYS A 947 35.43 -9.36 4.86
CA LYS A 947 36.26 -8.55 3.95
C LYS A 947 37.48 -9.31 3.43
N ASN A 948 38.11 -10.15 4.27
CA ASN A 948 39.22 -11.00 3.85
C ASN A 948 38.77 -12.12 2.89
N GLU A 949 37.57 -12.67 3.08
CA GLU A 949 37.01 -13.76 2.26
C GLU A 949 36.43 -13.28 0.92
N THR A 950 35.81 -12.10 0.89
CA THR A 950 35.06 -11.60 -0.29
C THR A 950 35.71 -10.43 -1.01
N GLY A 951 36.63 -9.71 -0.36
CA GLY A 951 37.14 -8.40 -0.82
C GLY A 951 36.13 -7.24 -0.66
N VAL A 952 34.87 -7.51 -0.30
CA VAL A 952 33.81 -6.51 -0.18
C VAL A 952 33.86 -5.85 1.20
N THR A 953 33.68 -4.53 1.24
CA THR A 953 33.54 -3.76 2.49
C THR A 953 32.09 -3.32 2.62
N PRO A 954 31.34 -3.74 3.66
CA PRO A 954 29.95 -3.30 3.84
C PRO A 954 29.84 -1.78 3.94
N HIS A 955 28.80 -1.21 3.34
CA HIS A 955 28.64 0.24 3.19
C HIS A 955 27.26 0.69 3.67
N LEU A 956 27.25 1.56 4.69
CA LEU A 956 26.07 2.27 5.17
C LEU A 956 25.96 3.66 4.55
N VAL A 957 24.81 3.98 3.97
CA VAL A 957 24.44 5.34 3.56
C VAL A 957 23.41 5.90 4.54
N VAL A 958 23.71 7.06 5.12
CA VAL A 958 22.74 7.85 5.91
C VAL A 958 22.33 9.06 5.11
N ILE A 959 21.04 9.20 4.88
CA ILE A 959 20.44 10.33 4.17
C ILE A 959 19.87 11.29 5.22
N TYR A 960 20.30 12.54 5.19
CA TYR A 960 19.91 13.55 6.16
C TYR A 960 19.40 14.83 5.50
N VAL A 961 18.27 15.34 6.00
CA VAL A 961 17.60 16.53 5.47
C VAL A 961 17.44 17.57 6.59
N GLY A 962 18.13 18.70 6.48
CA GLY A 962 18.08 19.80 7.47
C GLY A 962 19.38 20.02 8.27
N GLU A 963 19.26 20.79 9.35
CA GLU A 963 20.40 21.42 10.06
C GLU A 963 20.28 21.37 11.61
N ASN A 964 19.62 20.33 12.15
CA ASN A 964 19.41 20.16 13.59
C ASN A 964 20.66 19.59 14.29
N THR A 965 21.31 20.43 15.10
CA THR A 965 22.53 20.11 15.87
C THR A 965 22.42 18.93 16.84
N GLN A 966 21.21 18.55 17.29
CA GLN A 966 21.02 17.36 18.11
C GLN A 966 21.08 16.08 17.26
N ILE A 967 20.57 16.12 16.03
CA ILE A 967 20.59 14.99 15.09
C ILE A 967 22.02 14.70 14.62
N GLU A 968 22.85 15.74 14.44
CA GLU A 968 24.28 15.61 14.13
C GLU A 968 25.02 14.69 15.12
N SER A 969 24.67 14.76 16.41
CA SER A 969 25.28 13.90 17.44
C SER A 969 24.95 12.41 17.24
N TYR A 970 23.76 12.09 16.74
CA TYR A 970 23.36 10.71 16.42
C TYR A 970 23.99 10.23 15.10
N ILE A 971 24.01 11.08 14.07
CA ILE A 971 24.68 10.78 12.80
C ILE A 971 26.17 10.52 13.04
N LYS A 972 26.82 11.33 13.89
CA LYS A 972 28.20 11.10 14.30
C LYS A 972 28.38 9.75 14.99
N GLN A 973 27.52 9.37 15.94
CA GLN A 973 27.63 8.06 16.60
C GLN A 973 27.46 6.89 15.63
N LYS A 974 26.56 6.99 14.64
CA LYS A 974 26.42 6.01 13.55
C LYS A 974 27.73 5.93 12.74
N LYS A 975 28.30 7.06 12.34
CA LYS A 975 29.58 7.14 11.64
C LYS A 975 30.72 6.50 12.45
N ASP A 976 30.94 6.97 13.68
CA ASP A 976 32.01 6.51 14.57
C ASP A 976 31.90 4.98 14.82
N SER A 977 30.68 4.44 14.88
CA SER A 977 30.42 3.00 15.01
C SER A 977 30.75 2.21 13.74
N CYS A 978 30.36 2.71 12.56
CA CYS A 978 30.73 2.12 11.28
C CYS A 978 32.25 2.09 11.07
N GLU A 979 32.94 3.20 11.35
CA GLU A 979 34.40 3.29 11.24
C GLU A 979 35.09 2.32 12.22
N LYS A 980 34.58 2.18 13.46
CA LYS A 980 35.10 1.23 14.46
C LYS A 980 35.01 -0.23 14.02
N VAL A 981 33.96 -0.65 13.30
CA VAL A 981 33.82 -2.04 12.83
C VAL A 981 34.36 -2.28 11.43
N GLY A 982 34.90 -1.26 10.76
CA GLY A 982 35.47 -1.35 9.42
C GLY A 982 34.48 -1.22 8.25
N PHE A 983 33.27 -0.72 8.50
CA PHE A 983 32.29 -0.38 7.45
C PHE A 983 32.65 0.94 6.75
N LYS A 984 32.33 1.02 5.46
CA LYS A 984 32.28 2.28 4.72
C LYS A 984 31.03 3.07 5.14
N PHE A 985 31.17 4.38 5.31
CA PHE A 985 30.06 5.25 5.70
C PHE A 985 29.94 6.44 4.75
N THR A 986 28.74 6.74 4.28
CA THR A 986 28.42 7.96 3.53
C THR A 986 27.29 8.71 4.21
N LEU A 987 27.52 10.00 4.50
CA LEU A 987 26.46 10.93 4.85
C LEU A 987 26.07 11.71 3.59
N ASP A 988 24.84 11.55 3.14
CA ASP A 988 24.27 12.28 2.02
C ASP A 988 23.31 13.35 2.56
N ARG A 989 23.66 14.62 2.37
CA ARG A 989 23.04 15.76 3.07
C ARG A 989 22.29 16.66 2.12
N PHE A 990 21.05 16.98 2.49
CA PHE A 990 20.15 17.84 1.73
C PHE A 990 19.66 19.02 2.56
N SER A 991 19.41 20.15 1.88
CA SER A 991 18.72 21.30 2.45
C SER A 991 17.32 20.89 2.92
N SER A 992 16.82 21.57 3.96
CA SER A 992 15.43 21.43 4.43
C SER A 992 14.40 21.67 3.33
N ASN A 993 14.75 22.34 2.23
CA ASN A 993 13.83 22.74 1.17
C ASN A 993 13.88 21.80 -0.06
N ILE A 994 14.53 20.63 0.05
CA ILE A 994 14.58 19.63 -1.02
C ILE A 994 13.17 19.17 -1.42
N GLN A 995 12.96 18.98 -2.73
CA GLN A 995 11.69 18.47 -3.25
C GLN A 995 11.58 16.95 -3.04
N PRO A 996 10.39 16.41 -2.68
CA PRO A 996 10.21 14.97 -2.44
C PRO A 996 10.76 14.08 -3.56
N ALA A 997 10.49 14.43 -4.82
CA ALA A 997 10.97 13.67 -5.99
C ALA A 997 12.49 13.65 -6.14
N GLN A 998 13.19 14.72 -5.74
CA GLN A 998 14.66 14.77 -5.77
C GLN A 998 15.26 13.86 -4.68
N LEU A 999 14.65 13.83 -3.50
CA LEU A 999 15.05 12.96 -2.40
C LEU A 999 14.80 11.49 -2.73
N MET A 1000 13.61 11.14 -3.25
CA MET A 1000 13.27 9.77 -3.66
C MET A 1000 14.21 9.26 -4.76
N LYS A 1001 14.47 10.06 -5.80
CA LYS A 1001 15.44 9.69 -6.86
C LYS A 1001 16.85 9.41 -6.31
N LYS A 1002 17.23 10.05 -5.21
CA LYS A 1002 18.51 9.78 -4.55
C LYS A 1002 18.47 8.50 -3.70
N ILE A 1003 17.36 8.22 -3.04
CA ILE A 1003 17.13 6.95 -2.32
C ILE A 1003 17.12 5.78 -3.30
N GLU A 1004 16.48 5.92 -4.46
CA GLU A 1004 16.49 4.95 -5.56
C GLU A 1004 17.91 4.70 -6.07
N TYR A 1005 18.70 5.77 -6.30
CA TYR A 1005 20.10 5.66 -6.71
C TYR A 1005 20.93 4.82 -5.73
N HIS A 1006 20.87 5.10 -4.43
CA HIS A 1006 21.56 4.28 -3.41
C HIS A 1006 20.96 2.88 -3.28
N SER A 1007 19.66 2.74 -3.49
CA SER A 1007 18.96 1.45 -3.47
C SER A 1007 19.40 0.53 -4.61
N ALA A 1008 19.75 1.11 -5.77
CA ALA A 1008 20.26 0.39 -6.94
C ALA A 1008 21.78 0.08 -6.87
N ASP A 1009 22.58 0.90 -6.18
CA ASP A 1009 24.04 0.68 -6.09
C ASP A 1009 24.38 -0.60 -5.31
N GLU A 1010 24.89 -1.63 -6.00
CA GLU A 1010 25.31 -2.91 -5.41
C GLU A 1010 26.40 -2.76 -4.33
N ASN A 1011 27.16 -1.67 -4.33
CA ASN A 1011 28.15 -1.39 -3.31
C ASN A 1011 27.53 -0.91 -1.99
N VAL A 1012 26.28 -0.43 -2.00
CA VAL A 1012 25.55 0.04 -0.81
C VAL A 1012 24.82 -1.14 -0.16
N SER A 1013 25.23 -1.49 1.05
CA SER A 1013 24.67 -2.61 1.82
C SER A 1013 23.44 -2.21 2.65
N GLY A 1014 23.35 -0.94 3.05
CA GLY A 1014 22.25 -0.45 3.87
C GLY A 1014 22.02 1.05 3.75
N ILE A 1015 20.78 1.48 3.95
CA ILE A 1015 20.31 2.86 3.85
C ILE A 1015 19.50 3.21 5.09
N ILE A 1016 19.75 4.38 5.68
CA ILE A 1016 18.92 4.98 6.73
C ILE A 1016 18.54 6.40 6.32
N VAL A 1017 17.24 6.69 6.27
CA VAL A 1017 16.74 8.08 6.19
C VAL A 1017 16.59 8.61 7.61
N GLN A 1018 17.41 9.58 7.99
CA GLN A 1018 17.47 10.09 9.35
C GLN A 1018 16.25 10.98 9.66
N LEU A 1019 15.43 10.53 10.61
CA LEU A 1019 14.25 11.25 11.10
C LEU A 1019 14.57 12.25 12.23
N PRO A 1020 13.70 13.24 12.49
CA PRO A 1020 12.54 13.64 11.68
C PRO A 1020 12.95 14.34 10.37
N LEU A 1021 12.12 14.20 9.34
CA LEU A 1021 12.20 15.01 8.12
C LEU A 1021 11.46 16.34 8.32
N PRO A 1022 11.77 17.39 7.52
CA PRO A 1022 10.93 18.59 7.41
C PRO A 1022 9.47 18.28 7.07
N GLY A 1023 8.54 19.10 7.57
CA GLY A 1023 7.10 18.81 7.55
C GLY A 1023 6.44 18.72 6.18
N HIS A 1024 7.06 19.24 5.11
CA HIS A 1024 6.58 19.08 3.73
C HIS A 1024 6.99 17.75 3.09
N LEU A 1025 7.83 16.95 3.75
CA LEU A 1025 8.21 15.60 3.33
C LEU A 1025 7.42 14.54 4.09
N ASN A 1026 6.62 13.76 3.39
CA ASN A 1026 5.95 12.61 3.99
C ASN A 1026 6.98 11.51 4.31
N ALA A 1027 7.36 11.38 5.58
CA ALA A 1027 8.34 10.42 6.03
C ALA A 1027 7.98 8.96 5.71
N HIS A 1028 6.69 8.60 5.67
CA HIS A 1028 6.27 7.26 5.28
C HIS A 1028 6.61 6.99 3.81
N THR A 1029 6.19 7.87 2.89
CA THR A 1029 6.48 7.76 1.45
C THR A 1029 7.99 7.69 1.19
N ILE A 1030 8.77 8.56 1.84
CA ILE A 1030 10.23 8.58 1.70
C ILE A 1030 10.84 7.25 2.17
N ILE A 1031 10.41 6.70 3.31
CA ILE A 1031 10.88 5.39 3.80
C ILE A 1031 10.46 4.23 2.87
N GLN A 1032 9.26 4.28 2.27
CA GLN A 1032 8.82 3.23 1.33
C GLN A 1032 9.65 3.20 0.03
N SER A 1033 10.29 4.31 -0.36
CA SER A 1033 11.20 4.34 -1.51
C SER A 1033 12.53 3.62 -1.30
N ILE A 1034 12.88 3.28 -0.04
CA ILE A 1034 14.06 2.46 0.27
C ILE A 1034 13.79 1.01 -0.13
N ASN A 1035 14.69 0.39 -0.90
CA ASN A 1035 14.62 -1.05 -1.18
C ASN A 1035 14.56 -1.85 0.15
N PRO A 1036 13.53 -2.70 0.40
CA PRO A 1036 13.38 -3.43 1.65
C PRO A 1036 14.58 -4.31 2.05
N LEU A 1037 15.38 -4.75 1.07
CA LEU A 1037 16.62 -5.52 1.28
C LEU A 1037 17.81 -4.66 1.75
N LYS A 1038 17.68 -3.33 1.76
CA LYS A 1038 18.67 -2.35 2.24
C LYS A 1038 18.13 -1.44 3.35
N ASP A 1039 16.87 -1.61 3.76
CA ASP A 1039 16.22 -0.89 4.86
C ASP A 1039 16.71 -1.40 6.23
N VAL A 1040 17.95 -1.06 6.59
CA VAL A 1040 18.59 -1.51 7.84
C VAL A 1040 18.03 -0.83 9.10
N ASP A 1041 17.15 0.15 8.96
CA ASP A 1041 16.35 0.72 10.06
C ASP A 1041 15.02 -0.03 10.27
N GLY A 1042 14.67 -0.95 9.36
CA GLY A 1042 13.51 -1.85 9.45
C GLY A 1042 12.13 -1.19 9.31
N LEU A 1043 12.07 0.04 8.77
CA LEU A 1043 10.86 0.88 8.77
C LEU A 1043 10.01 0.76 7.50
N ASN A 1044 10.49 0.06 6.47
CA ASN A 1044 9.73 -0.22 5.26
C ASN A 1044 8.52 -1.12 5.60
N SER A 1045 7.38 -0.88 4.95
CA SER A 1045 6.12 -1.59 5.20
C SER A 1045 6.24 -3.09 4.95
N LEU A 1046 7.14 -3.55 4.07
CA LEU A 1046 7.40 -4.98 3.89
C LEU A 1046 8.02 -5.59 5.15
N ASN A 1047 9.07 -4.97 5.72
CA ASN A 1047 9.70 -5.44 6.95
C ASN A 1047 8.71 -5.43 8.12
N MET A 1048 7.99 -4.32 8.29
CA MET A 1048 6.94 -4.17 9.30
C MET A 1048 5.81 -5.21 9.13
N ALA A 1049 5.36 -5.47 7.91
CA ALA A 1049 4.32 -6.46 7.64
C ALA A 1049 4.78 -7.89 7.95
N GLN A 1050 6.02 -8.27 7.66
CA GLN A 1050 6.54 -9.58 8.09
C GLN A 1050 6.51 -9.71 9.62
N ILE A 1051 6.91 -8.66 10.36
CA ILE A 1051 6.79 -8.62 11.82
C ILE A 1051 5.33 -8.81 12.25
N PHE A 1052 4.37 -8.04 11.72
CA PHE A 1052 2.97 -8.16 12.13
C PHE A 1052 2.33 -9.51 11.76
N LEU A 1053 2.76 -10.15 10.67
CA LEU A 1053 2.29 -11.47 10.24
C LEU A 1053 2.95 -12.63 11.00
N GLY A 1054 3.88 -12.38 11.93
CA GLY A 1054 4.65 -13.43 12.61
C GLY A 1054 5.56 -14.22 11.67
N LYS A 1055 6.00 -13.58 10.59
CA LYS A 1055 6.92 -14.12 9.58
C LYS A 1055 8.32 -13.53 9.81
N LYS A 1056 9.33 -14.16 9.21
CA LYS A 1056 10.71 -13.66 9.26
C LYS A 1056 10.85 -12.36 8.47
N ALA A 1057 11.03 -11.25 9.17
CA ALA A 1057 11.41 -9.97 8.59
C ALA A 1057 12.88 -10.00 8.11
N ILE A 1058 13.23 -9.14 7.15
CA ILE A 1058 14.63 -9.03 6.69
C ILE A 1058 15.43 -8.23 7.74
N PHE A 1059 14.88 -7.09 8.15
CA PHE A 1059 15.38 -6.27 9.25
C PHE A 1059 14.29 -6.05 10.30
N LEU A 1060 14.72 -5.90 11.56
CA LEU A 1060 13.90 -5.44 12.67
C LEU A 1060 14.22 -3.97 12.96
N PRO A 1061 13.23 -3.13 13.34
CA PRO A 1061 13.53 -1.80 13.82
C PRO A 1061 14.53 -1.80 14.98
N CYS A 1062 15.56 -0.96 14.86
CA CYS A 1062 16.77 -1.03 15.69
C CYS A 1062 16.51 -0.94 17.20
N THR A 1063 15.51 -0.14 17.62
CA THR A 1063 15.17 0.01 19.04
C THR A 1063 14.44 -1.22 19.61
N PRO A 1064 13.36 -1.75 19.01
CA PRO A 1064 12.83 -3.08 19.33
C PRO A 1064 13.87 -4.21 19.36
N ASP A 1065 14.80 -4.24 18.40
CA ASP A 1065 15.84 -5.28 18.37
C ASP A 1065 16.82 -5.14 19.54
N GLY A 1066 17.25 -3.91 19.86
CA GLY A 1066 18.04 -3.61 21.06
C GLY A 1066 17.35 -4.02 22.37
N ILE A 1067 16.02 -3.91 22.44
CA ILE A 1067 15.22 -4.43 23.57
C ILE A 1067 15.30 -5.96 23.64
N LEU A 1068 15.15 -6.67 22.52
CA LEU A 1068 15.24 -8.14 22.49
C LEU A 1068 16.64 -8.62 22.87
N GLU A 1069 17.69 -8.01 22.33
CA GLU A 1069 19.08 -8.36 22.65
C GLU A 1069 19.37 -8.10 24.14
N LEU A 1070 18.91 -6.97 24.72
CA LEU A 1070 18.96 -6.73 26.17
C LEU A 1070 18.24 -7.81 26.98
N LEU A 1071 17.04 -8.22 26.57
CA LEU A 1071 16.27 -9.25 27.28
C LEU A 1071 16.97 -10.61 27.26
N LYS A 1072 17.62 -10.95 26.13
CA LYS A 1072 18.46 -12.14 25.93
C LYS A 1072 19.70 -12.16 26.82
N GLN A 1073 20.51 -11.09 26.81
CA GLN A 1073 21.80 -11.09 27.54
C GLN A 1073 21.61 -11.24 29.06
N TYR A 1074 20.52 -10.71 29.60
CA TYR A 1074 20.17 -10.85 31.01
C TYR A 1074 19.25 -12.06 31.29
N ASN A 1075 18.98 -12.90 30.28
CA ASN A 1075 18.18 -14.13 30.35
C ASN A 1075 16.78 -13.94 30.99
N PHE A 1076 16.09 -12.85 30.65
CA PHE A 1076 14.73 -12.62 31.13
C PHE A 1076 13.74 -13.56 30.42
N LYS A 1077 12.95 -14.30 31.19
CA LYS A 1077 11.90 -15.17 30.63
C LYS A 1077 10.70 -14.32 30.19
N ILE A 1078 10.39 -14.36 28.89
CA ILE A 1078 9.28 -13.62 28.27
C ILE A 1078 8.00 -14.47 28.14
N GLU A 1079 8.13 -15.77 27.83
CA GLU A 1079 6.99 -16.70 27.70
C GLU A 1079 6.11 -16.68 28.97
N GLY A 1080 4.85 -16.26 28.80
CA GLY A 1080 3.84 -16.16 29.87
C GLY A 1080 3.97 -14.94 30.79
N ALA A 1081 4.90 -14.02 30.53
CA ALA A 1081 5.04 -12.78 31.31
C ALA A 1081 3.94 -11.76 30.94
N ASN A 1082 3.48 -10.98 31.92
CA ASN A 1082 2.61 -9.82 31.69
C ASN A 1082 3.46 -8.62 31.30
N VAL A 1083 3.47 -8.27 30.02
CA VAL A 1083 4.25 -7.14 29.50
C VAL A 1083 3.32 -5.95 29.32
N VAL A 1084 3.68 -4.78 29.85
CA VAL A 1084 2.99 -3.52 29.56
C VAL A 1084 3.91 -2.64 28.73
N VAL A 1085 3.46 -2.30 27.52
CA VAL A 1085 4.15 -1.35 26.63
C VAL A 1085 3.39 -0.04 26.67
N VAL A 1086 4.02 1.04 27.16
CA VAL A 1086 3.43 2.38 27.21
C VAL A 1086 4.01 3.22 26.08
N GLY A 1087 3.18 3.53 25.08
CA GLY A 1087 3.61 4.14 23.82
C GLY A 1087 3.29 3.22 22.66
N ARG A 1088 2.66 3.75 21.60
CA ARG A 1088 2.08 2.97 20.49
C ARG A 1088 2.60 3.37 19.11
N SER A 1089 3.83 3.90 19.04
CA SER A 1089 4.48 4.24 17.78
C SER A 1089 4.80 3.00 16.95
N ASN A 1090 4.87 3.14 15.61
CA ASN A 1090 5.36 2.09 14.73
C ASN A 1090 6.90 1.89 14.86
N LEU A 1091 7.64 2.91 15.30
CA LEU A 1091 9.10 2.82 15.50
C LEU A 1091 9.48 1.88 16.66
N VAL A 1092 8.65 1.83 17.72
CA VAL A 1092 8.96 1.06 18.93
C VAL A 1092 7.74 0.29 19.42
N GLY A 1093 6.71 1.00 19.89
CA GLY A 1093 5.70 0.47 20.79
C GLY A 1093 4.87 -0.68 20.21
N ARG A 1094 4.30 -0.50 19.02
CA ARG A 1094 3.53 -1.56 18.34
C ARG A 1094 4.42 -2.74 17.98
N THR A 1095 5.60 -2.46 17.45
CA THR A 1095 6.56 -3.47 16.97
C THR A 1095 7.05 -4.37 18.09
N ILE A 1096 7.52 -3.81 19.21
CA ILE A 1096 7.98 -4.61 20.35
C ILE A 1096 6.83 -5.36 21.02
N ALA A 1097 5.63 -4.78 21.07
CA ALA A 1097 4.45 -5.46 21.59
C ALA A 1097 4.07 -6.68 20.75
N THR A 1098 4.14 -6.58 19.42
CA THR A 1098 3.88 -7.68 18.51
C THR A 1098 5.00 -8.74 18.52
N LEU A 1099 6.27 -8.34 18.59
CA LEU A 1099 7.38 -9.29 18.73
C LEU A 1099 7.24 -10.13 20.01
N LEU A 1100 7.06 -9.48 21.17
CA LEU A 1100 7.00 -10.20 22.46
C LEU A 1100 5.77 -11.11 22.59
N SER A 1101 4.65 -10.82 21.93
CA SER A 1101 3.45 -11.68 21.95
C SER A 1101 3.57 -12.93 21.06
N GLN A 1102 4.47 -12.95 20.08
CA GLN A 1102 4.65 -14.07 19.17
C GLN A 1102 5.34 -15.26 19.85
N LYS A 1103 4.78 -16.46 19.64
CA LYS A 1103 5.32 -17.72 20.17
C LYS A 1103 6.75 -17.98 19.66
N ASN A 1104 6.95 -17.83 18.36
CA ASN A 1104 8.26 -17.91 17.72
C ASN A 1104 8.71 -16.48 17.44
N LEU A 1105 9.61 -15.95 18.27
CA LEU A 1105 10.34 -14.75 17.90
C LEU A 1105 11.21 -15.05 16.68
N ASN A 1106 11.46 -14.04 15.84
CA ASN A 1106 12.43 -14.11 14.73
C ASN A 1106 13.90 -14.18 15.20
N HIS A 1107 14.14 -14.60 16.45
CA HIS A 1107 15.44 -14.65 17.09
C HIS A 1107 15.66 -16.05 17.72
N PRO A 1108 16.74 -16.78 17.36
CA PRO A 1108 16.89 -18.21 17.68
C PRO A 1108 17.11 -18.53 19.18
N SER A 1109 17.41 -17.54 20.02
CA SER A 1109 17.74 -17.73 21.45
C SER A 1109 16.73 -17.13 22.44
N ILE A 1110 15.59 -16.59 21.99
CA ILE A 1110 14.52 -16.10 22.87
C ILE A 1110 13.20 -16.71 22.41
N GLN A 1111 12.38 -17.16 23.36
CA GLN A 1111 10.98 -17.50 23.09
C GLN A 1111 10.09 -16.36 23.59
N GLY A 1112 9.16 -15.91 22.74
CA GLY A 1112 8.16 -14.91 23.09
C GLY A 1112 6.92 -15.59 23.70
N GLY A 1113 5.74 -15.10 23.36
CA GLY A 1113 4.48 -15.57 23.96
C GLY A 1113 4.18 -14.91 25.30
N ALA A 1114 4.53 -13.63 25.44
CA ALA A 1114 4.07 -12.78 26.54
C ALA A 1114 2.59 -12.40 26.37
N SER A 1115 1.90 -12.18 27.49
CA SER A 1115 0.63 -11.48 27.53
C SER A 1115 0.90 -9.98 27.49
N VAL A 1116 0.78 -9.36 26.31
CA VAL A 1116 1.15 -7.96 26.11
C VAL A 1116 -0.05 -7.02 26.16
N THR A 1117 0.01 -6.00 27.02
CA THR A 1117 -0.92 -4.87 27.05
C THR A 1117 -0.25 -3.65 26.44
N LEU A 1118 -0.79 -3.15 25.31
CA LEU A 1118 -0.31 -1.93 24.66
C LEU A 1118 -1.14 -0.71 25.11
N LEU A 1119 -0.49 0.23 25.77
CA LEU A 1119 -1.05 1.46 26.31
C LEU A 1119 -0.48 2.70 25.61
N HIS A 1120 -1.05 3.87 25.91
CA HIS A 1120 -0.51 5.18 25.55
C HIS A 1120 -0.69 6.15 26.73
N ARG A 1121 -0.06 7.33 26.67
CA ARG A 1121 -0.10 8.33 27.76
C ARG A 1121 -1.51 8.83 28.16
N PHE A 1122 -2.53 8.52 27.36
CA PHE A 1122 -3.93 8.89 27.59
C PHE A 1122 -4.83 7.67 27.90
N SER A 1123 -4.26 6.47 28.07
CA SER A 1123 -5.05 5.29 28.46
C SER A 1123 -5.59 5.48 29.87
N LYS A 1124 -6.91 5.30 30.03
CA LYS A 1124 -7.55 5.22 31.35
C LYS A 1124 -6.89 4.11 32.18
N ASP A 1125 -6.84 4.30 33.49
CA ASP A 1125 -6.36 3.31 34.46
C ASP A 1125 -4.95 2.73 34.21
N ILE A 1126 -4.07 3.51 33.56
CA ILE A 1126 -2.66 3.15 33.28
C ILE A 1126 -1.95 2.54 34.50
N ARG A 1127 -2.20 3.08 35.70
CA ARG A 1127 -1.64 2.59 36.99
C ARG A 1127 -2.06 1.15 37.32
N GLN A 1128 -3.27 0.74 36.98
CA GLN A 1128 -3.76 -0.61 37.25
C GLN A 1128 -3.00 -1.64 36.42
N HIS A 1129 -2.74 -1.33 35.15
CA HIS A 1129 -1.94 -2.18 34.28
C HIS A 1129 -0.47 -2.22 34.73
N LEU A 1130 0.14 -1.07 35.01
CA LEU A 1130 1.54 -0.98 35.48
C LEU A 1130 1.78 -1.74 36.80
N LYS A 1131 0.81 -1.78 37.72
CA LYS A 1131 0.88 -2.57 38.95
C LYS A 1131 0.82 -4.09 38.74
N ASN A 1132 0.38 -4.56 37.57
CA ASN A 1132 0.31 -5.99 37.26
C ASN A 1132 1.48 -6.47 36.39
N ALA A 1133 2.15 -5.55 35.68
CA ALA A 1133 3.25 -5.84 34.75
C ALA A 1133 4.45 -6.56 35.40
N ASP A 1134 4.95 -7.61 34.76
CA ASP A 1134 6.25 -8.24 35.05
C ASP A 1134 7.40 -7.48 34.36
N LEU A 1135 7.13 -6.95 33.17
CA LEU A 1135 8.02 -6.11 32.37
C LEU A 1135 7.25 -4.88 31.87
N ILE A 1136 7.82 -3.70 32.06
CA ILE A 1136 7.29 -2.42 31.55
C ILE A 1136 8.27 -1.89 30.52
N ILE A 1137 7.78 -1.56 29.32
CA ILE A 1137 8.53 -0.87 28.27
C ILE A 1137 7.88 0.50 28.05
N SER A 1138 8.62 1.59 28.21
CA SER A 1138 8.07 2.96 28.07
C SER A 1138 8.73 3.71 26.92
N ALA A 1139 7.92 4.10 25.93
CA ALA A 1139 8.32 4.73 24.67
C ALA A 1139 7.33 5.86 24.29
N THR A 1140 7.06 6.75 25.23
CA THR A 1140 6.16 7.91 25.13
C THR A 1140 6.87 9.25 24.93
N GLY A 1141 8.14 9.37 25.32
CA GLY A 1141 8.87 10.64 25.31
C GLY A 1141 8.32 11.66 26.31
N CYS A 1142 7.70 11.18 27.39
CA CYS A 1142 7.05 11.96 28.43
C CYS A 1142 7.79 11.76 29.76
N SER A 1143 8.82 12.58 30.00
CA SER A 1143 9.68 12.54 31.19
C SER A 1143 8.93 12.26 32.50
N GLY A 1144 9.28 11.16 33.17
CA GLY A 1144 8.76 10.81 34.51
C GLY A 1144 7.26 10.49 34.57
N LEU A 1145 6.67 10.03 33.46
CA LEU A 1145 5.30 9.50 33.39
C LEU A 1145 5.08 8.32 34.35
N ILE A 1146 6.05 7.42 34.47
CA ILE A 1146 5.97 6.23 35.32
C ILE A 1146 6.75 6.46 36.61
N LYS A 1147 6.07 6.40 37.76
CA LYS A 1147 6.64 6.71 39.08
C LYS A 1147 6.63 5.48 39.98
N LYS A 1148 7.33 5.57 41.12
CA LYS A 1148 7.46 4.49 42.10
C LYS A 1148 6.14 3.84 42.52
N ASP A 1149 5.06 4.59 42.66
CA ASP A 1149 3.77 4.05 43.13
C ASP A 1149 2.83 3.54 42.03
N ASP A 1150 3.23 3.67 40.78
CA ASP A 1150 2.51 3.12 39.63
C ASP A 1150 2.92 1.66 39.34
N ILE A 1151 4.02 1.18 39.93
CA ILE A 1151 4.64 -0.12 39.62
C ILE A 1151 4.68 -1.09 40.81
N LYS A 1152 4.80 -2.40 40.52
CA LYS A 1152 5.00 -3.46 41.53
C LYS A 1152 6.46 -3.70 41.86
N GLU A 1153 6.69 -4.32 43.02
CA GLU A 1153 8.01 -4.78 43.45
C GLU A 1153 8.52 -5.92 42.55
N GLY A 1154 9.79 -5.86 42.15
CA GLY A 1154 10.43 -6.88 41.31
C GLY A 1154 10.15 -6.77 39.81
N VAL A 1155 9.56 -5.66 39.33
CA VAL A 1155 9.31 -5.41 37.90
C VAL A 1155 10.61 -5.16 37.12
N VAL A 1156 10.65 -5.51 35.84
CA VAL A 1156 11.70 -5.07 34.90
C VAL A 1156 11.26 -3.78 34.21
N LEU A 1157 12.11 -2.75 34.20
CA LEU A 1157 11.83 -1.46 33.58
C LEU A 1157 12.75 -1.23 32.37
N ILE A 1158 12.18 -1.11 31.18
CA ILE A 1158 12.88 -0.72 29.96
C ILE A 1158 12.37 0.65 29.54
N ASP A 1159 13.10 1.68 29.96
CA ASP A 1159 12.90 3.06 29.55
C ASP A 1159 13.57 3.29 28.18
N VAL A 1160 12.75 3.61 27.19
CA VAL A 1160 13.11 4.05 25.83
C VAL A 1160 13.02 5.57 25.72
N GLY A 1161 12.40 6.23 26.70
CA GLY A 1161 12.16 7.67 26.69
C GLY A 1161 13.46 8.46 26.67
N ILE A 1162 13.51 9.47 25.81
CA ILE A 1162 14.58 10.47 25.80
C ILE A 1162 13.91 11.84 25.82
N SER A 1163 14.06 12.54 26.93
CA SER A 1163 13.67 13.94 27.11
C SER A 1163 14.87 14.74 27.60
N TYR A 1164 14.98 15.98 27.16
CA TYR A 1164 15.94 16.94 27.69
C TYR A 1164 15.23 17.88 28.67
N VAL A 1165 15.82 18.06 29.84
CA VAL A 1165 15.30 18.94 30.90
C VAL A 1165 16.43 19.85 31.35
N ASP A 1166 16.15 21.15 31.45
CA ASP A 1166 17.13 22.14 31.89
C ASP A 1166 17.68 21.78 33.28
N ASP A 1167 19.00 21.86 33.41
CA ASP A 1167 19.76 21.52 34.60
C ASP A 1167 21.07 22.32 34.59
N PRO A 1168 21.10 23.51 35.24
CA PRO A 1168 22.28 24.36 35.27
C PRO A 1168 23.45 23.73 36.03
N THR A 1169 23.27 22.59 36.71
CA THR A 1169 24.37 21.83 37.32
C THR A 1169 25.16 21.00 36.30
N LYS A 1170 24.67 20.85 35.06
CA LYS A 1170 25.36 20.14 33.99
C LYS A 1170 26.12 21.11 33.09
N LYS A 1171 27.31 20.68 32.64
CA LYS A 1171 28.18 21.42 31.70
C LYS A 1171 27.48 21.85 30.39
N LYS A 1172 26.38 21.20 30.01
CA LYS A 1172 25.58 21.53 28.82
C LYS A 1172 24.36 22.45 29.10
N GLY A 1173 24.08 22.80 30.36
CA GLY A 1173 22.87 23.52 30.77
C GLY A 1173 21.61 22.66 30.89
N TYR A 1174 21.65 21.41 30.44
CA TYR A 1174 20.54 20.45 30.49
C TYR A 1174 21.03 19.03 30.82
N ARG A 1175 20.09 18.19 31.27
CA ARG A 1175 20.26 16.74 31.47
C ARG A 1175 19.31 15.95 30.57
N MET A 1176 19.71 14.72 30.24
CA MET A 1176 18.83 13.74 29.61
C MET A 1176 18.14 12.91 30.70
N VAL A 1177 16.84 12.69 30.55
CA VAL A 1177 15.98 11.86 31.42
C VAL A 1177 15.03 11.03 30.55
N GLY A 1178 14.46 9.97 31.12
CA GLY A 1178 13.51 9.10 30.41
C GLY A 1178 12.09 9.17 30.96
N ASP A 1179 11.21 8.31 30.44
CA ASP A 1179 9.80 8.24 30.80
C ASP A 1179 9.60 7.68 32.22
N VAL A 1180 10.57 6.93 32.73
CA VAL A 1180 10.55 6.33 34.07
C VAL A 1180 11.28 7.26 35.04
N HIS A 1181 10.56 7.72 36.05
CA HIS A 1181 11.14 8.57 37.09
C HIS A 1181 12.13 7.76 37.97
N PRO A 1182 13.32 8.29 38.33
CA PRO A 1182 14.37 7.50 38.99
C PRO A 1182 14.03 6.92 40.37
N ASP A 1183 12.95 7.38 41.03
CA ASP A 1183 12.47 6.79 42.28
C ASP A 1183 11.92 5.36 42.06
N ALA A 1184 11.35 5.09 40.89
CA ALA A 1184 10.80 3.80 40.48
C ALA A 1184 11.87 2.70 40.44
N TYR A 1185 13.13 3.04 40.13
CA TYR A 1185 14.23 2.08 40.11
C TYR A 1185 14.39 1.35 41.46
N SER A 1186 13.99 1.97 42.57
CA SER A 1186 14.07 1.36 43.91
C SER A 1186 13.10 0.19 44.16
N LYS A 1187 12.08 -0.01 43.32
CA LYS A 1187 11.19 -1.20 43.34
C LYS A 1187 11.51 -2.22 42.22
N ALA A 1188 12.43 -1.90 41.32
CA ALA A 1188 12.69 -2.71 40.14
C ALA A 1188 13.58 -3.92 40.46
N MET A 1189 13.33 -5.07 39.81
CA MET A 1189 14.32 -6.15 39.71
C MET A 1189 15.49 -5.69 38.84
N ALA A 1190 15.19 -5.05 37.71
CA ALA A 1190 16.17 -4.51 36.79
C ALA A 1190 15.63 -3.27 36.05
N PHE A 1191 16.50 -2.36 35.64
CA PHE A 1191 16.12 -1.15 34.90
C PHE A 1191 17.16 -0.73 33.87
N THR A 1192 16.73 -0.20 32.72
CA THR A 1192 17.61 0.58 31.84
C THR A 1192 17.81 1.99 32.42
N PRO A 1193 19.05 2.48 32.57
CA PRO A 1193 19.32 3.86 32.96
C PRO A 1193 19.16 4.81 31.76
N VAL A 1194 18.74 6.05 32.00
CA VAL A 1194 18.78 7.11 30.98
C VAL A 1194 19.68 8.24 31.47
N PRO A 1195 20.77 8.60 30.75
CA PRO A 1195 21.34 7.94 29.57
C PRO A 1195 22.11 6.62 29.88
N GLY A 1196 22.47 5.88 28.83
CA GLY A 1196 23.40 4.74 28.88
C GLY A 1196 22.75 3.35 29.03
N GLY A 1197 21.43 3.28 28.89
CA GLY A 1197 20.61 2.08 28.84
C GLY A 1197 20.37 1.64 27.40
N LEU A 1198 19.16 1.84 26.89
CA LEU A 1198 18.74 1.30 25.59
C LEU A 1198 19.32 2.05 24.36
N ASN A 1199 19.59 3.35 24.49
CA ASN A 1199 20.11 4.22 23.42
C ASN A 1199 21.64 4.35 23.45
#